data_AF-A0A843VDU1-F1
#
_entry.id   AF-A0A843VDU1-F1
#
_cell.length_a   1.000
_cell.length_b   1.000
_cell.length_c   1.000
_cell.angle_alpha   90.00
_cell.angle_beta   90.00
_cell.angle_gamma   90.00
#
_symmetry.space_group_name_H-M   'P 1'
#
loop_
_entity.id
_entity.type
_entity.pdbx_description
1 polymer ?
#
loop_
_entity_poly.entity_id
_entity_poly.type
_entity_poly.pdbx_seq_one_letter_code
_entity_poly.pdbx_strand_id
1 'polypeptide(L)'
;MPLGQRAGDKSDSRYCGAETEFDDDMPQVLTHNLSGGFDFVVAPLLDPNYRPSMVKKNNNGTAVLPFAASDLVVAPSQWSSHVVGKISSWIDLDSKDEQLRKDSEITLKQEIAWASHLSLQACLLPFPRGASCGNYARCVNQILQGLNNMQLWLRVPLVKSDLMEDDTKHENSCHMSEDVLDSWELWNSFRLLCEHHNQLSVALDVLSSLPSNNSLGRWFGEPVRAAIIHTESFLTNARGYPCLSKRHQKLMAGFFDHSVQIVISGRLLHNVSPGGMQSSDTNNDVHLEGTPRHLLRPYLDYVAYLYQRMDPLPEQERIELGYRDFLQSPLQPLMDNLEAQTYETFEKDTVKYSQYQRAVCKALLDKVPDENASTTTIVLMVVGAGRGPLVRASLQAAEETGRKLKVYAVEKNPNAVVTLHSLIKLEGWEKLVTIVSCDMRCWDAPEKADILVSELLGSFGDNELSPECLDGAQRFLKEDGISIPSSYTSFIQPVTTSKLYNDVKSHKDLEHFETAYVVRLHRVAKLAASQPVFTFAHPNFSQQSNERYKKLHFQIPSETGSAMVHGFAGYFDAVLYKDVHLGIEPTTATPNMFSWFPIFFPLRTPLTVALGSLIEVHFWRCCGSTKVWYEWCVTSPSASAIHNCGGRSYWVDCCCCDCGKEGGGWRMGSALISAAAVASGEQGGRSDRRSLIAHSITIEIGTKRMRKMDERGRREFELGNRSYLGRWQPVVIVVGCYLLLGAANGTNMCHRWIASGQSSDTRAYVIGPPSTLLYSNGKDILEGVFEHASRGNGHQREFVRRCKLSIGQRCHNAVDFSEMERRCWASKGTSLYHCKHVPCSQQAVP
;
A
#
# COMPACT_ATOMS: atom_id res chain seq x y z
N MET A 1 -4.70 -1.43 -27.19
CA MET A 1 -5.43 -0.83 -26.06
C MET A 1 -6.36 0.23 -26.64
N PRO A 2 -7.69 0.07 -26.49
CA PRO A 2 -8.72 0.82 -27.19
C PRO A 2 -9.06 2.15 -26.56
N LEU A 3 -8.87 2.30 -25.24
CA LEU A 3 -8.92 3.61 -24.59
C LEU A 3 -7.71 4.49 -24.98
N GLY A 4 -6.73 3.94 -25.69
CA GLY A 4 -5.53 4.64 -26.17
C GLY A 4 -4.34 4.49 -25.23
N GLN A 5 -3.43 5.48 -25.24
CA GLN A 5 -2.34 5.61 -24.28
C GLN A 5 -2.34 7.03 -23.70
N ARG A 6 -2.22 7.14 -22.38
CA ARG A 6 -2.08 8.41 -21.63
C ARG A 6 -0.67 8.44 -21.05
N ALA A 7 0.07 9.53 -21.27
CA ALA A 7 1.50 9.58 -20.96
C ALA A 7 1.76 9.41 -19.45
N GLY A 8 2.49 8.35 -19.08
CA GLY A 8 2.75 7.97 -17.69
C GLY A 8 1.72 7.00 -17.08
N ASP A 9 0.56 6.80 -17.71
CA ASP A 9 -0.48 5.90 -17.20
C ASP A 9 -0.20 4.44 -17.59
N LYS A 10 -0.01 3.59 -16.58
CA LYS A 10 0.20 2.14 -16.72
C LYS A 10 -0.86 1.33 -15.95
N SER A 11 -1.91 1.99 -15.44
CA SER A 11 -2.93 1.37 -14.58
C SER A 11 -3.86 0.42 -15.34
N ASP A 12 -4.54 -0.47 -14.62
CA ASP A 12 -5.57 -1.37 -15.19
C ASP A 12 -6.73 -0.59 -15.87
N SER A 13 -6.95 0.67 -15.50
CA SER A 13 -8.05 1.50 -16.00
C SER A 13 -8.03 1.73 -17.52
N ARG A 14 -6.88 1.55 -18.15
CA ARG A 14 -6.67 1.62 -19.61
C ARG A 14 -7.37 0.52 -20.41
N TYR A 15 -7.84 -0.54 -19.73
CA TYR A 15 -8.51 -1.68 -20.34
C TYR A 15 -10.04 -1.53 -20.25
N CYS A 16 -10.74 -1.81 -21.34
CA CYS A 16 -12.20 -1.81 -21.39
C CYS A 16 -12.76 -3.17 -21.81
N GLY A 17 -13.70 -3.71 -21.04
CA GLY A 17 -14.38 -4.97 -21.33
C GLY A 17 -15.81 -4.78 -21.84
N ALA A 18 -16.37 -5.85 -22.39
CA ALA A 18 -17.80 -5.97 -22.71
C ALA A 18 -18.44 -7.10 -21.90
N GLU A 19 -19.62 -6.87 -21.32
CA GLU A 19 -20.44 -7.95 -20.75
C GLU A 19 -21.25 -8.61 -21.86
N THR A 20 -21.24 -9.94 -21.90
CA THR A 20 -21.98 -10.72 -22.91
C THR A 20 -23.07 -11.57 -22.27
N GLU A 21 -24.00 -12.05 -23.09
CA GLU A 21 -24.81 -13.21 -22.78
C GLU A 21 -24.01 -14.51 -23.02
N PHE A 22 -24.64 -15.65 -22.76
CA PHE A 22 -24.10 -16.96 -23.10
C PHE A 22 -24.21 -17.24 -24.61
N ASP A 23 -23.12 -17.76 -25.17
CA ASP A 23 -22.94 -18.22 -26.55
C ASP A 23 -21.92 -19.38 -26.46
N ASP A 24 -22.17 -20.51 -27.13
CA ASP A 24 -21.32 -21.69 -27.05
C ASP A 24 -20.08 -21.61 -27.96
N ASP A 25 -20.04 -20.68 -28.92
CA ASP A 25 -18.86 -20.36 -29.73
C ASP A 25 -18.03 -19.24 -29.07
N MET A 26 -17.33 -19.56 -27.98
CA MET A 26 -16.38 -18.64 -27.34
C MET A 26 -15.31 -18.06 -28.30
N PRO A 27 -14.78 -18.80 -29.31
CA PRO A 27 -13.97 -18.21 -30.37
C PRO A 27 -14.66 -17.07 -31.12
N GLN A 28 -15.94 -17.22 -31.49
CA GLN A 28 -16.75 -16.17 -32.10
C GLN A 28 -16.95 -14.99 -31.13
N VAL A 29 -17.30 -15.25 -29.87
CA VAL A 29 -17.48 -14.20 -28.83
C VAL A 29 -16.23 -13.34 -28.69
N LEU A 30 -15.06 -13.98 -28.54
CA LEU A 30 -13.78 -13.27 -28.45
C LEU A 30 -13.47 -12.54 -29.76
N THR A 31 -13.61 -13.19 -30.92
CA THR A 31 -13.30 -12.56 -32.21
C THR A 31 -14.19 -11.35 -32.47
N HIS A 32 -15.47 -11.41 -32.13
CA HIS A 32 -16.42 -10.30 -32.26
C HIS A 32 -16.05 -9.12 -31.37
N ASN A 33 -15.85 -9.35 -30.06
CA ASN A 33 -15.59 -8.29 -29.09
C ASN A 33 -14.19 -7.68 -29.26
N LEU A 34 -13.15 -8.50 -29.47
CA LEU A 34 -11.78 -8.02 -29.68
C LEU A 34 -11.66 -7.25 -31.02
N SER A 35 -12.34 -7.70 -32.08
CA SER A 35 -12.42 -6.93 -33.36
C SER A 35 -13.29 -5.68 -33.24
N GLY A 36 -14.29 -5.68 -32.36
CA GLY A 36 -14.99 -4.48 -31.92
C GLY A 36 -14.09 -3.49 -31.15
N GLY A 37 -12.95 -3.97 -30.66
CA GLY A 37 -11.95 -3.20 -29.94
C GLY A 37 -12.11 -3.22 -28.42
N PHE A 38 -12.73 -4.24 -27.82
CA PHE A 38 -12.62 -4.45 -26.37
C PHE A 38 -11.31 -5.18 -26.03
N ASP A 39 -10.78 -5.03 -24.81
CA ASP A 39 -9.60 -5.78 -24.35
C ASP A 39 -9.97 -7.15 -23.76
N PHE A 40 -11.19 -7.31 -23.23
CA PHE A 40 -11.66 -8.54 -22.59
C PHE A 40 -13.20 -8.66 -22.64
N VAL A 41 -13.73 -9.85 -22.35
CA VAL A 41 -15.16 -10.13 -22.19
C VAL A 41 -15.49 -10.60 -20.78
N VAL A 42 -16.69 -10.28 -20.31
CA VAL A 42 -17.31 -10.80 -19.09
C VAL A 42 -18.45 -11.72 -19.51
N ALA A 43 -18.15 -13.01 -19.64
CA ALA A 43 -18.97 -13.98 -20.38
C ALA A 43 -19.34 -15.20 -19.53
N PRO A 44 -20.58 -15.74 -19.62
CA PRO A 44 -20.95 -16.98 -18.93
C PRO A 44 -20.19 -18.17 -19.53
N LEU A 45 -19.71 -19.07 -18.68
CA LEU A 45 -18.90 -20.23 -19.11
C LEU A 45 -19.72 -21.53 -19.28
N LEU A 46 -20.95 -21.53 -18.77
CA LEU A 46 -21.90 -22.64 -18.76
C LEU A 46 -23.27 -22.12 -19.25
N ASP A 47 -24.10 -23.02 -19.78
CA ASP A 47 -25.49 -22.73 -20.15
C ASP A 47 -26.29 -22.21 -18.93
N PRO A 48 -26.89 -21.01 -18.98
CA PRO A 48 -27.74 -20.47 -17.91
C PRO A 48 -28.94 -21.35 -17.52
N ASN A 49 -29.29 -22.35 -18.33
CA ASN A 49 -30.34 -23.34 -18.06
C ASN A 49 -29.82 -24.61 -17.35
N TYR A 50 -28.50 -24.79 -17.21
CA TYR A 50 -27.91 -25.95 -16.54
C TYR A 50 -28.32 -26.02 -15.06
N ARG A 51 -28.91 -27.15 -14.63
CA ARG A 51 -29.23 -27.44 -13.22
C ARG A 51 -28.82 -28.88 -12.88
N PRO A 52 -27.91 -29.12 -11.91
CA PRO A 52 -27.44 -30.46 -11.56
C PRO A 52 -28.55 -31.48 -11.26
N SER A 53 -29.64 -31.06 -10.62
CA SER A 53 -30.84 -31.88 -10.35
C SER A 53 -31.63 -32.28 -11.60
N MET A 54 -31.70 -31.42 -12.62
CA MET A 54 -32.48 -31.67 -13.84
C MET A 54 -31.75 -32.63 -14.81
N VAL A 55 -30.42 -32.65 -14.78
CA VAL A 55 -29.57 -33.49 -15.64
C VAL A 55 -29.72 -35.00 -15.35
N LYS A 56 -30.36 -35.40 -14.24
CA LYS A 56 -30.57 -36.82 -13.87
C LYS A 56 -32.04 -37.23 -13.79
N LYS A 57 -32.65 -37.58 -14.94
CA LYS A 57 -33.92 -38.36 -14.95
C LYS A 57 -34.22 -39.25 -16.16
N ASN A 58 -33.35 -39.34 -17.16
CA ASN A 58 -33.49 -40.33 -18.22
C ASN A 58 -32.92 -41.69 -17.77
N ASN A 59 -33.75 -42.73 -17.78
CA ASN A 59 -33.35 -44.07 -17.35
C ASN A 59 -32.41 -44.75 -18.36
N ASN A 60 -31.46 -45.52 -17.83
CA ASN A 60 -30.42 -46.33 -18.50
C ASN A 60 -29.14 -45.58 -18.90
N GLY A 61 -28.13 -45.67 -18.02
CA GLY A 61 -26.73 -45.30 -18.29
C GLY A 61 -26.26 -44.08 -17.51
N THR A 62 -25.18 -44.23 -16.74
CA THR A 62 -24.51 -43.12 -16.02
C THR A 62 -23.60 -42.34 -16.97
N ALA A 63 -24.17 -41.75 -18.03
CA ALA A 63 -23.47 -40.81 -18.88
C ALA A 63 -23.40 -39.44 -18.17
N VAL A 64 -22.21 -39.06 -17.70
CA VAL A 64 -21.94 -37.68 -17.29
C VAL A 64 -21.71 -36.89 -18.57
N LEU A 65 -22.73 -36.16 -19.02
CA LEU A 65 -22.58 -35.21 -20.13
C LEU A 65 -21.60 -34.09 -19.74
N PRO A 66 -20.84 -33.52 -20.69
CA PRO A 66 -20.06 -32.32 -20.45
C PRO A 66 -21.00 -31.19 -20.00
N PHE A 67 -20.62 -30.48 -18.94
CA PHE A 67 -21.43 -29.40 -18.34
C PHE A 67 -21.04 -28.01 -18.85
N ALA A 68 -19.94 -27.91 -19.61
CA ALA A 68 -19.39 -26.70 -20.21
C ALA A 68 -18.78 -27.06 -21.58
N ALA A 69 -18.50 -26.05 -22.40
CA ALA A 69 -17.68 -26.22 -23.61
C ALA A 69 -16.24 -26.66 -23.23
N SER A 70 -15.50 -27.24 -24.18
CA SER A 70 -14.08 -27.59 -23.95
C SER A 70 -13.20 -26.35 -23.89
N ASP A 71 -12.22 -26.38 -23.00
CA ASP A 71 -11.06 -25.50 -22.95
C ASP A 71 -10.36 -25.33 -24.32
N LEU A 72 -10.28 -26.41 -25.11
CA LEU A 72 -9.53 -26.49 -26.38
C LEU A 72 -10.05 -25.57 -27.49
N VAL A 73 -11.22 -24.94 -27.33
CA VAL A 73 -11.75 -23.99 -28.33
C VAL A 73 -10.90 -22.72 -28.44
N VAL A 74 -10.23 -22.32 -27.36
CA VAL A 74 -9.48 -21.05 -27.24
C VAL A 74 -8.14 -21.32 -26.54
N ALA A 75 -7.07 -20.60 -26.92
CA ALA A 75 -5.76 -20.83 -26.31
C ALA A 75 -5.74 -20.46 -24.81
N PRO A 76 -5.04 -21.20 -23.93
CA PRO A 76 -4.93 -20.86 -22.49
C PRO A 76 -4.41 -19.45 -22.21
N SER A 77 -3.59 -18.89 -23.10
CA SER A 77 -3.18 -17.48 -23.04
C SER A 77 -4.35 -16.52 -23.25
N GLN A 78 -5.25 -16.79 -24.19
CA GLN A 78 -6.43 -15.96 -24.47
C GLN A 78 -7.49 -16.08 -23.37
N TRP A 79 -7.72 -17.28 -22.83
CA TRP A 79 -8.55 -17.46 -21.63
C TRP A 79 -8.03 -16.59 -20.48
N SER A 80 -6.74 -16.71 -20.16
CA SER A 80 -6.11 -15.98 -19.05
C SER A 80 -5.88 -14.48 -19.31
N SER A 81 -5.94 -13.98 -20.55
CA SER A 81 -5.78 -12.53 -20.86
C SER A 81 -7.06 -11.79 -21.25
N HIS A 82 -8.09 -12.48 -21.76
CA HIS A 82 -9.26 -11.84 -22.37
C HIS A 82 -10.62 -12.30 -21.81
N VAL A 83 -10.68 -13.24 -20.86
CA VAL A 83 -11.96 -13.73 -20.30
C VAL A 83 -12.03 -13.55 -18.78
N VAL A 84 -13.14 -12.92 -18.35
CA VAL A 84 -13.61 -12.91 -16.96
C VAL A 84 -14.87 -13.77 -16.90
N GLY A 85 -14.89 -14.80 -16.05
CA GLY A 85 -16.00 -15.73 -15.96
C GLY A 85 -17.21 -15.11 -15.27
N LYS A 86 -18.35 -14.98 -15.96
CA LYS A 86 -19.63 -14.53 -15.38
C LYS A 86 -20.34 -15.73 -14.77
N ILE A 87 -20.45 -15.75 -13.45
CA ILE A 87 -21.09 -16.83 -12.69
C ILE A 87 -22.61 -16.78 -12.90
N SER A 88 -23.24 -17.95 -12.98
CA SER A 88 -24.67 -18.14 -13.26
C SER A 88 -25.58 -17.25 -12.42
N SER A 89 -26.36 -16.38 -13.06
CA SER A 89 -27.23 -15.39 -12.41
C SER A 89 -28.43 -15.98 -11.65
N TRP A 90 -28.73 -17.26 -11.88
CA TRP A 90 -29.81 -18.00 -11.19
C TRP A 90 -29.40 -18.53 -9.81
N ILE A 91 -28.08 -18.56 -9.50
CA ILE A 91 -27.55 -19.11 -8.25
C ILE A 91 -28.10 -18.32 -7.06
N ASP A 92 -28.80 -19.01 -6.17
CA ASP A 92 -29.36 -18.47 -4.92
C ASP A 92 -28.97 -19.38 -3.75
N LEU A 93 -27.93 -18.97 -3.04
CA LEU A 93 -27.35 -19.73 -1.93
C LEU A 93 -28.02 -19.48 -0.59
N ASP A 94 -28.77 -18.40 -0.44
CA ASP A 94 -29.56 -18.11 0.77
C ASP A 94 -31.05 -18.46 0.57
N SER A 95 -31.37 -19.17 -0.53
CA SER A 95 -32.73 -19.55 -0.88
C SER A 95 -33.44 -20.39 0.18
N LYS A 96 -34.76 -20.17 0.28
CA LYS A 96 -35.66 -20.96 1.14
C LYS A 96 -35.88 -22.37 0.60
N ASP A 97 -35.83 -22.56 -0.73
CA ASP A 97 -35.83 -23.90 -1.32
C ASP A 97 -34.48 -24.60 -1.09
N GLU A 98 -34.54 -25.77 -0.46
CA GLU A 98 -33.36 -26.61 -0.22
C GLU A 98 -32.80 -27.21 -1.52
N GLN A 99 -33.62 -27.46 -2.54
CA GLN A 99 -33.15 -28.03 -3.80
C GLN A 99 -32.39 -26.98 -4.62
N LEU A 100 -32.98 -25.81 -4.86
CA LEU A 100 -32.28 -24.66 -5.47
C LEU A 100 -31.00 -24.29 -4.72
N ARG A 101 -31.01 -24.30 -3.38
CA ARG A 101 -29.81 -24.01 -2.57
C ARG A 101 -28.71 -25.07 -2.74
N LYS A 102 -29.05 -26.36 -2.84
CA LYS A 102 -28.10 -27.44 -3.13
C LYS A 102 -27.54 -27.36 -4.54
N ASP A 103 -28.39 -27.16 -5.55
CA ASP A 103 -27.97 -26.99 -6.94
C ASP A 103 -27.07 -25.76 -7.10
N SER A 104 -27.36 -24.68 -6.37
CA SER A 104 -26.54 -23.46 -6.29
C SER A 104 -25.16 -23.70 -5.65
N GLU A 105 -25.07 -24.49 -4.57
CA GLU A 105 -23.77 -24.82 -3.94
C GLU A 105 -22.93 -25.78 -4.79
N ILE A 106 -23.56 -26.69 -5.53
CA ILE A 106 -22.87 -27.54 -6.51
C ILE A 106 -22.37 -26.69 -7.68
N THR A 107 -23.24 -25.88 -8.28
CA THR A 107 -22.90 -25.11 -9.50
C THR A 107 -21.87 -24.03 -9.22
N LEU A 108 -21.96 -23.26 -8.12
CA LEU A 108 -20.93 -22.25 -7.79
C LEU A 108 -19.53 -22.87 -7.67
N LYS A 109 -19.42 -24.03 -7.02
CA LYS A 109 -18.15 -24.76 -6.87
C LYS A 109 -17.65 -25.31 -8.21
N GLN A 110 -18.56 -25.77 -9.06
CA GLN A 110 -18.28 -26.32 -10.38
C GLN A 110 -17.82 -25.24 -11.39
N GLU A 111 -18.51 -24.09 -11.43
CA GLU A 111 -18.16 -22.95 -12.29
C GLU A 111 -16.81 -22.33 -11.89
N ILE A 112 -16.57 -22.13 -10.59
CA ILE A 112 -15.29 -21.55 -10.14
C ILE A 112 -14.13 -22.56 -10.28
N ALA A 113 -14.36 -23.86 -10.10
CA ALA A 113 -13.36 -24.88 -10.41
C ALA A 113 -13.03 -24.90 -11.92
N TRP A 114 -14.03 -24.72 -12.78
CA TRP A 114 -13.83 -24.63 -14.23
C TRP A 114 -13.07 -23.37 -14.65
N ALA A 115 -13.46 -22.19 -14.13
CA ALA A 115 -12.73 -20.95 -14.36
C ALA A 115 -11.27 -21.01 -13.85
N SER A 116 -11.03 -21.68 -12.71
CA SER A 116 -9.69 -21.91 -12.20
C SER A 116 -8.87 -22.90 -13.05
N HIS A 117 -9.52 -23.82 -13.77
CA HIS A 117 -8.86 -24.71 -14.73
C HIS A 117 -8.47 -23.96 -16.01
N LEU A 118 -9.39 -23.13 -16.53
CA LEU A 118 -9.14 -22.20 -17.64
C LEU A 118 -8.13 -21.08 -17.30
N SER A 119 -7.65 -21.01 -16.05
CA SER A 119 -6.66 -20.04 -15.57
C SER A 119 -7.12 -18.58 -15.71
N LEU A 120 -8.41 -18.31 -15.53
CA LEU A 120 -8.96 -16.95 -15.63
C LEU A 120 -8.42 -16.03 -14.52
N GLN A 121 -8.25 -14.74 -14.83
CA GLN A 121 -7.81 -13.75 -13.83
C GLN A 121 -8.89 -13.43 -12.80
N ALA A 122 -10.16 -13.47 -13.20
CA ALA A 122 -11.28 -13.14 -12.32
C ALA A 122 -12.58 -13.88 -12.69
N CYS A 123 -13.47 -13.99 -11.71
CA CYS A 123 -14.88 -14.33 -11.90
C CYS A 123 -15.79 -13.22 -11.34
N LEU A 124 -16.81 -12.84 -12.10
CA LEU A 124 -17.90 -11.96 -11.65
C LEU A 124 -18.98 -12.81 -10.96
N LEU A 125 -19.11 -12.65 -9.64
CA LEU A 125 -20.14 -13.23 -8.80
C LEU A 125 -21.45 -12.43 -8.91
N PRO A 126 -22.64 -13.05 -8.96
CA PRO A 126 -23.91 -12.33 -8.90
C PRO A 126 -24.12 -11.56 -7.58
N PHE A 127 -24.96 -10.53 -7.62
CA PHE A 127 -25.40 -9.81 -6.41
C PHE A 127 -26.28 -10.73 -5.54
N PRO A 128 -26.16 -10.72 -4.20
CA PRO A 128 -27.02 -11.54 -3.35
C PRO A 128 -28.48 -11.12 -3.46
N ARG A 129 -29.38 -12.05 -3.80
CA ARG A 129 -30.81 -11.78 -4.03
C ARG A 129 -31.59 -11.42 -2.77
N GLY A 130 -31.12 -11.83 -1.59
CA GLY A 130 -31.78 -11.61 -0.31
C GLY A 130 -31.03 -10.63 0.60
N ALA A 131 -31.75 -10.04 1.56
CA ALA A 131 -31.16 -9.22 2.62
C ALA A 131 -30.16 -9.99 3.53
N SER A 132 -30.22 -11.32 3.53
CA SER A 132 -29.18 -12.21 4.07
C SER A 132 -28.34 -12.78 2.94
N CYS A 133 -27.02 -12.77 3.13
CA CYS A 133 -26.04 -13.44 2.28
C CYS A 133 -25.17 -14.44 3.06
N GLY A 134 -25.66 -14.93 4.21
CA GLY A 134 -24.88 -15.73 5.16
C GLY A 134 -24.37 -17.05 4.59
N ASN A 135 -25.20 -17.80 3.85
CA ASN A 135 -24.76 -19.05 3.25
C ASN A 135 -23.96 -18.81 1.97
N TYR A 136 -24.26 -17.76 1.20
CA TYR A 136 -23.47 -17.36 0.04
C TYR A 136 -22.04 -16.97 0.45
N ALA A 137 -21.88 -16.10 1.44
CA ALA A 137 -20.58 -15.69 1.95
C ALA A 137 -19.81 -16.87 2.59
N ARG A 138 -20.48 -17.83 3.24
CA ARG A 138 -19.85 -19.11 3.65
C ARG A 138 -19.25 -19.85 2.47
N CYS A 139 -20.03 -20.08 1.41
CA CYS A 139 -19.57 -20.81 0.24
C CYS A 139 -18.43 -20.08 -0.48
N VAL A 140 -18.51 -18.76 -0.62
CA VAL A 140 -17.46 -17.95 -1.24
C VAL A 140 -16.20 -17.88 -0.37
N ASN A 141 -16.31 -17.76 0.96
CA ASN A 141 -15.14 -17.85 1.86
C ASN A 141 -14.46 -19.23 1.75
N GLN A 142 -15.21 -20.34 1.80
CA GLN A 142 -14.67 -21.69 1.59
C GLN A 142 -13.92 -21.84 0.26
N ILE A 143 -14.37 -21.17 -0.79
CA ILE A 143 -13.71 -21.15 -2.11
C ILE A 143 -12.45 -20.27 -2.07
N LEU A 144 -12.52 -19.07 -1.49
CA LEU A 144 -11.38 -18.14 -1.37
C LEU A 144 -10.17 -18.76 -0.68
N GLN A 145 -10.37 -19.57 0.38
CA GLN A 145 -9.28 -20.29 1.07
C GLN A 145 -8.54 -21.31 0.17
N GLY A 146 -9.12 -21.69 -0.98
CA GLY A 146 -8.53 -22.61 -1.96
C GLY A 146 -8.07 -21.97 -3.27
N LEU A 147 -8.25 -20.65 -3.46
CA LEU A 147 -7.83 -19.96 -4.68
C LEU A 147 -6.38 -19.46 -4.57
N ASN A 148 -5.58 -19.69 -5.61
CA ASN A 148 -4.19 -19.21 -5.64
C ASN A 148 -4.07 -17.74 -6.09
N ASN A 149 -4.56 -17.43 -7.30
CA ASN A 149 -4.36 -16.12 -7.95
C ASN A 149 -5.67 -15.46 -8.42
N MET A 150 -6.66 -16.26 -8.84
CA MET A 150 -7.92 -15.74 -9.41
C MET A 150 -8.66 -14.87 -8.39
N GLN A 151 -9.19 -13.75 -8.88
CA GLN A 151 -9.99 -12.80 -8.10
C GLN A 151 -11.49 -13.16 -8.17
N LEU A 152 -12.24 -12.88 -7.11
CA LEU A 152 -13.70 -12.93 -7.13
C LEU A 152 -14.24 -11.51 -6.99
N TRP A 153 -15.00 -11.06 -7.99
CA TRP A 153 -15.61 -9.74 -8.02
C TRP A 153 -17.09 -9.88 -7.69
N LEU A 154 -17.54 -9.39 -6.53
CA LEU A 154 -18.97 -9.32 -6.24
C LEU A 154 -19.60 -8.20 -7.05
N ARG A 155 -20.58 -8.53 -7.90
CA ARG A 155 -21.42 -7.55 -8.58
C ARG A 155 -22.29 -6.84 -7.53
N VAL A 156 -22.24 -5.52 -7.49
CA VAL A 156 -23.01 -4.70 -6.54
C VAL A 156 -23.53 -3.44 -7.24
N PRO A 157 -24.84 -3.13 -7.23
CA PRO A 157 -25.35 -1.92 -7.83
C PRO A 157 -25.10 -0.69 -6.97
N LEU A 158 -24.84 0.46 -7.61
CA LEU A 158 -24.74 1.76 -6.91
C LEU A 158 -26.10 2.27 -6.38
N VAL A 159 -27.20 1.78 -6.95
CA VAL A 159 -28.57 2.04 -6.52
C VAL A 159 -29.35 0.73 -6.71
N LYS A 160 -29.98 0.17 -5.66
CA LYS A 160 -30.92 -0.93 -5.84
C LYS A 160 -32.07 -0.42 -6.71
N SER A 161 -32.32 -1.08 -7.84
CA SER A 161 -33.54 -0.88 -8.61
C SER A 161 -34.49 -2.04 -8.32
N ASP A 162 -35.75 -1.72 -8.04
CA ASP A 162 -36.77 -2.72 -7.72
C ASP A 162 -37.13 -3.60 -8.93
N LEU A 163 -36.72 -3.19 -10.12
CA LEU A 163 -36.78 -3.96 -11.38
C LEU A 163 -35.92 -5.24 -11.38
N MET A 164 -35.20 -5.54 -10.30
CA MET A 164 -34.48 -6.81 -10.09
C MET A 164 -35.33 -7.89 -9.40
N GLU A 165 -36.56 -7.56 -8.97
CA GLU A 165 -37.51 -8.53 -8.39
C GLU A 165 -38.52 -8.99 -9.45
N ASP A 166 -38.25 -10.19 -10.00
CA ASP A 166 -38.87 -10.74 -11.22
C ASP A 166 -40.36 -11.13 -11.06
N ASP A 167 -41.22 -10.19 -11.46
CA ASP A 167 -42.58 -10.33 -12.03
C ASP A 167 -43.60 -11.29 -11.34
N THR A 168 -43.45 -11.54 -10.03
CA THR A 168 -44.35 -12.45 -9.28
C THR A 168 -44.84 -11.96 -7.90
N LYS A 169 -45.52 -10.80 -7.85
CA LYS A 169 -46.80 -10.56 -7.12
C LYS A 169 -47.29 -9.11 -7.20
N HIS A 170 -48.46 -8.91 -7.79
CA HIS A 170 -49.37 -7.85 -7.32
C HIS A 170 -50.16 -8.37 -6.10
N GLU A 171 -50.21 -7.60 -5.01
CA GLU A 171 -51.38 -6.80 -4.62
C GLU A 171 -51.22 -6.15 -3.23
N ASN A 172 -51.47 -4.84 -3.18
CA ASN A 172 -51.95 -4.04 -2.03
C ASN A 172 -51.56 -4.45 -0.59
N SER A 173 -50.56 -3.78 -0.02
CA SER A 173 -50.69 -3.24 1.35
C SER A 173 -49.98 -1.91 1.50
N CYS A 174 -50.69 -0.90 1.99
CA CYS A 174 -50.09 0.39 2.35
C CYS A 174 -49.88 0.42 3.86
N HIS A 175 -48.64 0.40 4.35
CA HIS A 175 -48.22 1.03 5.62
C HIS A 175 -46.72 0.87 5.90
N MET A 176 -46.09 1.99 6.30
CA MET A 176 -44.82 2.11 7.05
C MET A 176 -43.51 1.64 6.36
N SER A 177 -42.64 2.63 6.09
CA SER A 177 -41.17 2.52 5.93
C SER A 177 -40.66 1.26 5.22
N GLU A 178 -40.62 1.31 3.89
CA GLU A 178 -39.74 0.43 3.11
C GLU A 178 -38.29 0.84 3.37
N ASP A 179 -37.57 0.03 4.16
CA ASP A 179 -36.14 0.21 4.39
C ASP A 179 -35.38 -0.03 3.08
N VAL A 180 -34.99 1.07 2.40
CA VAL A 180 -34.19 1.04 1.18
C VAL A 180 -32.78 0.56 1.51
N LEU A 181 -32.62 -0.77 1.54
CA LEU A 181 -31.44 -1.46 2.00
C LEU A 181 -30.20 -1.08 1.17
N ASP A 182 -29.24 -0.43 1.81
CA ASP A 182 -28.07 0.15 1.16
C ASP A 182 -27.16 -0.97 0.61
N SER A 183 -26.88 -0.92 -0.69
CA SER A 183 -26.05 -1.92 -1.37
C SER A 183 -24.60 -1.94 -0.84
N TRP A 184 -24.14 -0.85 -0.20
CA TRP A 184 -22.89 -0.84 0.56
C TRP A 184 -22.96 -1.67 1.86
N GLU A 185 -24.10 -1.70 2.56
CA GLU A 185 -24.25 -2.47 3.81
C GLU A 185 -24.27 -3.98 3.56
N LEU A 186 -24.88 -4.40 2.43
CA LEU A 186 -24.83 -5.80 1.99
C LEU A 186 -23.41 -6.21 1.57
N TRP A 187 -22.68 -5.35 0.85
CA TRP A 187 -21.24 -5.53 0.57
C TRP A 187 -20.41 -5.62 1.87
N ASN A 188 -20.66 -4.74 2.83
CA ASN A 188 -19.97 -4.74 4.12
C ASN A 188 -20.23 -6.04 4.91
N SER A 189 -21.47 -6.51 4.94
CA SER A 189 -21.84 -7.78 5.58
C SER A 189 -21.17 -8.97 4.89
N PHE A 190 -21.18 -9.01 3.55
CA PHE A 190 -20.55 -10.06 2.77
C PHE A 190 -19.03 -10.12 3.01
N ARG A 191 -18.32 -8.99 2.89
CA ARG A 191 -16.85 -8.97 3.07
C ARG A 191 -16.43 -9.27 4.51
N LEU A 192 -17.25 -8.93 5.53
CA LEU A 192 -17.01 -9.28 6.92
C LEU A 192 -17.09 -10.80 7.14
N LEU A 193 -18.11 -11.46 6.56
CA LEU A 193 -18.25 -12.92 6.56
C LEU A 193 -17.16 -13.64 5.76
N CYS A 194 -16.55 -12.95 4.79
CA CYS A 194 -15.33 -13.37 4.10
C CYS A 194 -14.02 -12.82 4.71
N GLU A 195 -14.04 -12.37 5.97
CA GLU A 195 -12.88 -11.88 6.74
C GLU A 195 -11.99 -10.82 6.04
N HIS A 196 -12.56 -9.99 5.17
CA HIS A 196 -11.84 -9.04 4.29
C HIS A 196 -10.79 -9.70 3.38
N HIS A 197 -11.05 -10.91 2.87
CA HIS A 197 -10.11 -11.64 1.99
C HIS A 197 -9.62 -10.79 0.80
N ASN A 198 -8.31 -10.76 0.56
CA ASN A 198 -7.67 -9.88 -0.42
C ASN A 198 -8.07 -10.16 -1.88
N GLN A 199 -8.41 -11.42 -2.21
CA GLN A 199 -8.92 -11.82 -3.53
C GLN A 199 -10.41 -11.53 -3.75
N LEU A 200 -11.13 -11.01 -2.73
CA LEU A 200 -12.51 -10.54 -2.88
C LEU A 200 -12.52 -9.04 -3.19
N SER A 201 -13.22 -8.66 -4.24
CA SER A 201 -13.30 -7.28 -4.75
C SER A 201 -14.72 -6.95 -5.20
N VAL A 202 -14.97 -5.69 -5.55
CA VAL A 202 -16.29 -5.20 -6.03
C VAL A 202 -16.25 -4.91 -7.53
N ALA A 203 -17.32 -5.29 -8.23
CA ALA A 203 -17.68 -4.78 -9.54
C ALA A 203 -18.97 -3.96 -9.41
N LEU A 204 -18.91 -2.66 -9.66
CA LEU A 204 -20.03 -1.75 -9.41
C LEU A 204 -20.92 -1.56 -10.65
N ASP A 205 -22.21 -1.88 -10.58
CA ASP A 205 -23.15 -1.49 -11.65
C ASP A 205 -23.47 0.01 -11.58
N VAL A 206 -23.24 0.69 -12.72
CA VAL A 206 -23.51 2.10 -12.96
C VAL A 206 -24.74 2.20 -13.86
N LEU A 207 -25.89 2.48 -13.24
CA LEU A 207 -27.18 2.68 -13.88
C LEU A 207 -27.39 4.15 -14.27
N SER A 208 -28.57 4.50 -14.80
CA SER A 208 -28.92 5.86 -15.24
C SER A 208 -29.04 6.90 -14.10
N SER A 209 -29.22 6.43 -12.86
CA SER A 209 -29.22 7.26 -11.65
C SER A 209 -28.00 6.97 -10.77
N LEU A 210 -27.55 7.98 -10.02
CA LEU A 210 -26.40 7.88 -9.10
C LEU A 210 -26.80 8.34 -7.70
N PRO A 211 -26.33 7.66 -6.63
CA PRO A 211 -26.56 8.09 -5.26
C PRO A 211 -25.79 9.39 -4.95
N SER A 212 -25.96 9.93 -3.74
CA SER A 212 -25.33 11.18 -3.27
C SER A 212 -23.80 11.19 -3.51
N ASN A 213 -23.20 12.38 -3.60
CA ASN A 213 -21.74 12.49 -3.76
C ASN A 213 -20.99 11.86 -2.56
N ASN A 214 -21.61 11.90 -1.37
CA ASN A 214 -21.04 11.34 -0.14
C ASN A 214 -21.13 9.80 -0.11
N SER A 215 -22.26 9.22 -0.55
CA SER A 215 -22.46 7.77 -0.70
C SER A 215 -21.56 7.19 -1.80
N LEU A 216 -21.42 7.89 -2.95
CA LEU A 216 -20.41 7.58 -3.96
C LEU A 216 -18.98 7.63 -3.37
N GLY A 217 -18.70 8.61 -2.51
CA GLY A 217 -17.41 8.81 -1.86
C GLY A 217 -16.91 7.58 -1.10
N ARG A 218 -17.81 6.83 -0.44
CA ARG A 218 -17.47 5.59 0.30
C ARG A 218 -16.70 4.58 -0.54
N TRP A 219 -17.10 4.40 -1.80
CA TRP A 219 -16.58 3.35 -2.68
C TRP A 219 -15.12 3.56 -3.09
N PHE A 220 -14.57 4.76 -2.96
CA PHE A 220 -13.14 5.02 -3.22
C PHE A 220 -12.23 4.48 -2.10
N GLY A 221 -12.77 4.17 -0.92
CA GLY A 221 -12.08 3.43 0.15
C GLY A 221 -12.22 1.90 0.06
N GLU A 222 -12.95 1.38 -0.93
CA GLU A 222 -13.30 -0.04 -1.08
C GLU A 222 -12.46 -0.72 -2.18
N PRO A 223 -12.33 -2.07 -2.19
CA PRO A 223 -11.58 -2.80 -3.22
C PRO A 223 -12.39 -2.94 -4.53
N VAL A 224 -12.76 -1.81 -5.14
CA VAL A 224 -13.38 -1.78 -6.47
C VAL A 224 -12.34 -2.15 -7.53
N ARG A 225 -12.64 -3.12 -8.40
CA ARG A 225 -11.79 -3.49 -9.55
C ARG A 225 -12.45 -3.18 -10.89
N ALA A 226 -13.77 -3.27 -10.98
CA ALA A 226 -14.51 -2.95 -12.20
C ALA A 226 -15.71 -2.02 -11.94
N ALA A 227 -16.09 -1.26 -12.95
CA ALA A 227 -17.36 -0.53 -13.03
C ALA A 227 -18.10 -0.95 -14.31
N ILE A 228 -19.28 -1.56 -14.14
CA ILE A 228 -20.13 -2.06 -15.22
C ILE A 228 -21.13 -0.96 -15.58
N ILE A 229 -20.88 -0.27 -16.70
CA ILE A 229 -21.72 0.82 -17.18
C ILE A 229 -22.78 0.25 -18.11
N HIS A 230 -24.05 0.42 -17.73
CA HIS A 230 -25.18 -0.01 -18.55
C HIS A 230 -25.43 0.98 -19.69
N THR A 231 -25.77 0.48 -20.88
CA THR A 231 -26.08 1.28 -22.08
C THR A 231 -27.21 2.29 -21.88
N GLU A 232 -28.06 2.06 -20.88
CA GLU A 232 -29.16 2.93 -20.43
C GLU A 232 -28.71 4.17 -19.64
N SER A 233 -27.48 4.19 -19.12
CA SER A 233 -26.91 5.36 -18.43
C SER A 233 -26.43 6.47 -19.36
N PHE A 234 -26.33 6.17 -20.66
CA PHE A 234 -25.92 7.11 -21.70
C PHE A 234 -27.13 7.87 -22.24
N LEU A 235 -26.95 9.18 -22.40
CA LEU A 235 -27.90 10.12 -22.98
C LEU A 235 -27.53 10.41 -24.44
N THR A 236 -28.53 10.58 -25.30
CA THR A 236 -28.31 10.99 -26.70
C THR A 236 -27.87 12.46 -26.78
N ASN A 237 -26.72 12.74 -27.39
CA ASN A 237 -26.30 14.11 -27.67
C ASN A 237 -26.98 14.68 -28.94
N ALA A 238 -26.81 15.98 -29.20
CA ALA A 238 -27.42 16.67 -30.35
C ALA A 238 -26.98 16.17 -31.74
N ARG A 239 -26.03 15.22 -31.82
CA ARG A 239 -25.59 14.53 -33.05
C ARG A 239 -26.01 13.05 -33.10
N GLY A 240 -26.81 12.58 -32.14
CA GLY A 240 -27.27 11.19 -32.06
C GLY A 240 -26.32 10.20 -31.37
N TYR A 241 -25.16 10.65 -30.88
CA TYR A 241 -24.17 9.78 -30.23
C TYR A 241 -24.45 9.64 -28.72
N PRO A 242 -24.13 8.49 -28.11
CA PRO A 242 -24.23 8.31 -26.65
C PRO A 242 -23.23 9.22 -25.92
N CYS A 243 -23.66 9.79 -24.79
CA CYS A 243 -22.80 10.54 -23.88
C CYS A 243 -23.29 10.44 -22.43
N LEU A 244 -22.36 10.46 -21.47
CA LEU A 244 -22.68 10.41 -20.04
C LEU A 244 -22.98 11.81 -19.48
N SER A 245 -23.89 11.93 -18.51
CA SER A 245 -24.15 13.20 -17.83
C SER A 245 -22.94 13.68 -17.00
N LYS A 246 -22.86 14.97 -16.66
CA LYS A 246 -21.68 15.55 -15.99
C LYS A 246 -21.32 14.87 -14.65
N ARG A 247 -22.30 14.35 -13.93
CA ARG A 247 -22.10 13.57 -12.67
C ARG A 247 -21.44 12.22 -12.95
N HIS A 248 -21.87 11.52 -14.00
CA HIS A 248 -21.24 10.28 -14.48
C HIS A 248 -19.83 10.54 -15.04
N GLN A 249 -19.62 11.63 -15.80
CA GLN A 249 -18.28 12.01 -16.28
C GLN A 249 -17.28 12.18 -15.11
N LYS A 250 -17.72 12.80 -14.00
CA LYS A 250 -16.90 12.91 -12.78
C LYS A 250 -16.64 11.56 -12.12
N LEU A 251 -17.63 10.68 -12.04
CA LEU A 251 -17.47 9.32 -11.49
C LEU A 251 -16.46 8.51 -12.31
N MET A 252 -16.54 8.55 -13.65
CA MET A 252 -15.59 7.86 -14.53
C MET A 252 -14.16 8.38 -14.37
N ALA A 253 -13.97 9.71 -14.32
CA ALA A 253 -12.65 10.29 -14.06
C ALA A 253 -12.03 9.83 -12.73
N GLY A 254 -12.85 9.70 -11.68
CA GLY A 254 -12.41 9.14 -10.39
C GLY A 254 -12.04 7.65 -10.50
N PHE A 255 -12.87 6.84 -11.16
CA PHE A 255 -12.59 5.42 -11.38
C PHE A 255 -11.31 5.18 -12.17
N PHE A 256 -11.05 5.96 -13.23
CA PHE A 256 -9.81 5.87 -13.99
C PHE A 256 -8.57 6.13 -13.12
N ASP A 257 -8.56 7.21 -12.32
CA ASP A 257 -7.46 7.54 -11.40
C ASP A 257 -7.28 6.52 -10.25
N HIS A 258 -8.30 5.71 -9.95
CA HIS A 258 -8.24 4.63 -8.94
C HIS A 258 -7.87 3.26 -9.53
N SER A 259 -7.48 3.20 -10.81
CA SER A 259 -7.15 1.97 -11.54
C SER A 259 -8.32 0.99 -11.68
N VAL A 260 -9.56 1.49 -11.80
CA VAL A 260 -10.77 0.68 -11.99
C VAL A 260 -11.00 0.43 -13.48
N GLN A 261 -11.24 -0.82 -13.86
CA GLN A 261 -11.54 -1.23 -15.23
C GLN A 261 -12.98 -0.89 -15.59
N ILE A 262 -13.23 -0.46 -16.83
CA ILE A 262 -14.60 -0.20 -17.31
C ILE A 262 -15.12 -1.42 -18.08
N VAL A 263 -16.35 -1.83 -17.79
CA VAL A 263 -17.08 -2.84 -18.56
C VAL A 263 -18.35 -2.20 -19.11
N ILE A 264 -18.66 -2.40 -20.39
CA ILE A 264 -19.91 -1.91 -21.01
C ILE A 264 -20.91 -3.08 -21.08
N SER A 265 -22.13 -2.86 -20.62
CA SER A 265 -23.20 -3.87 -20.53
C SER A 265 -24.51 -3.38 -21.13
N GLY A 266 -25.33 -4.31 -21.65
CA GLY A 266 -26.65 -4.02 -22.22
C GLY A 266 -26.69 -4.06 -23.76
N ARG A 267 -27.71 -3.41 -24.33
CA ARG A 267 -28.08 -3.51 -25.76
C ARG A 267 -27.91 -2.18 -26.47
N LEU A 268 -27.85 -2.19 -27.81
CA LEU A 268 -27.77 -0.97 -28.62
C LEU A 268 -29.07 -0.16 -28.51
N LEU A 269 -28.99 1.00 -27.83
CA LEU A 269 -30.10 1.97 -27.72
C LEU A 269 -29.91 3.20 -28.64
N HIS A 270 -28.66 3.53 -28.98
CA HIS A 270 -28.31 4.73 -29.76
C HIS A 270 -28.01 4.37 -31.22
N ASN A 271 -29.00 4.49 -32.11
CA ASN A 271 -28.84 4.16 -33.53
C ASN A 271 -28.09 5.27 -34.30
N VAL A 272 -26.76 5.28 -34.20
CA VAL A 272 -25.88 6.26 -34.85
C VAL A 272 -25.89 6.07 -36.37
N SER A 273 -26.56 6.98 -37.08
CA SER A 273 -26.61 6.96 -38.55
C SER A 273 -25.24 7.29 -39.18
N PRO A 274 -24.75 6.52 -40.19
CA PRO A 274 -23.40 6.72 -40.75
C PRO A 274 -23.13 8.08 -41.44
N GLY A 275 -24.17 8.85 -41.77
CA GLY A 275 -24.06 10.05 -42.62
C GLY A 275 -23.57 11.34 -41.95
N GLY A 276 -23.14 11.31 -40.69
CA GLY A 276 -22.77 12.52 -39.92
C GLY A 276 -21.35 13.05 -40.10
N MET A 277 -20.48 12.33 -40.81
CA MET A 277 -19.04 12.59 -40.87
C MET A 277 -18.65 13.44 -42.09
N GLN A 278 -18.85 14.76 -42.04
CA GLN A 278 -18.16 15.65 -42.99
C GLN A 278 -16.66 15.66 -42.66
N SER A 279 -15.89 14.93 -43.47
CA SER A 279 -14.45 14.77 -43.32
C SER A 279 -13.70 16.06 -43.70
N SER A 280 -13.18 16.78 -42.70
CA SER A 280 -12.19 17.84 -42.88
C SER A 280 -10.77 17.36 -42.56
N ASP A 281 -10.42 16.15 -42.98
CA ASP A 281 -9.05 15.64 -42.98
C ASP A 281 -8.86 14.72 -44.20
N THR A 282 -7.95 15.11 -45.09
CA THR A 282 -7.54 14.32 -46.25
C THR A 282 -6.28 13.53 -45.90
N ASN A 283 -6.35 12.20 -45.88
CA ASN A 283 -5.40 11.32 -46.58
C ASN A 283 -5.80 9.85 -46.48
N ASN A 284 -5.82 9.20 -47.64
CA ASN A 284 -5.59 7.78 -47.91
C ASN A 284 -5.80 6.78 -46.76
N ASP A 285 -7.00 6.19 -46.70
CA ASP A 285 -7.13 4.78 -46.31
C ASP A 285 -8.05 4.06 -47.30
N VAL A 286 -7.79 2.78 -47.57
CA VAL A 286 -8.43 2.04 -48.67
C VAL A 286 -9.76 1.44 -48.22
N HIS A 287 -10.78 1.49 -49.07
CA HIS A 287 -12.10 0.89 -48.80
C HIS A 287 -12.00 -0.59 -48.40
N LEU A 288 -12.36 -0.90 -47.14
CA LEU A 288 -12.99 -2.18 -46.79
C LEU A 288 -14.45 -1.91 -46.42
N GLU A 289 -15.35 -2.12 -47.38
CA GLU A 289 -16.78 -2.29 -47.10
C GLU A 289 -17.01 -3.71 -46.56
N GLY A 290 -17.86 -3.87 -45.54
CA GLY A 290 -18.47 -5.16 -45.21
C GLY A 290 -18.32 -5.68 -43.77
N THR A 291 -17.39 -5.20 -42.95
CA THR A 291 -17.31 -5.62 -41.55
C THR A 291 -18.44 -4.98 -40.71
N PRO A 292 -19.33 -5.77 -40.08
CA PRO A 292 -20.38 -5.22 -39.23
C PRO A 292 -19.74 -4.58 -37.99
N ARG A 293 -19.92 -3.28 -37.81
CA ARG A 293 -19.40 -2.56 -36.63
C ARG A 293 -20.06 -3.11 -35.37
N HIS A 294 -19.23 -3.47 -34.39
CA HIS A 294 -19.67 -4.00 -33.11
C HIS A 294 -20.71 -3.09 -32.45
N LEU A 295 -21.81 -3.66 -31.96
CA LEU A 295 -22.98 -2.89 -31.50
C LEU A 295 -22.64 -1.89 -30.38
N LEU A 296 -21.79 -2.29 -29.43
CA LEU A 296 -21.35 -1.43 -28.32
C LEU A 296 -20.25 -0.42 -28.70
N ARG A 297 -19.78 -0.37 -29.96
CA ARG A 297 -18.65 0.47 -30.37
C ARG A 297 -18.82 1.98 -30.07
N PRO A 298 -19.98 2.63 -30.33
CA PRO A 298 -20.15 4.06 -30.05
C PRO A 298 -20.03 4.41 -28.56
N TYR A 299 -20.34 3.47 -27.67
CA TYR A 299 -20.19 3.62 -26.22
C TYR A 299 -18.71 3.51 -25.81
N LEU A 300 -17.98 2.53 -26.36
CA LEU A 300 -16.54 2.38 -26.18
C LEU A 300 -15.77 3.62 -26.66
N ASP A 301 -16.11 4.15 -27.84
CA ASP A 301 -15.49 5.38 -28.37
C ASP A 301 -15.71 6.58 -27.45
N TYR A 302 -16.87 6.66 -26.78
CA TYR A 302 -17.13 7.71 -25.78
C TYR A 302 -16.38 7.50 -24.46
N VAL A 303 -16.23 6.26 -23.98
CA VAL A 303 -15.40 5.93 -22.80
C VAL A 303 -13.91 6.24 -23.09
N ALA A 304 -13.42 5.91 -24.28
CA ALA A 304 -12.08 6.26 -24.75
C ALA A 304 -11.88 7.79 -24.82
N TYR A 305 -12.87 8.52 -25.34
CA TYR A 305 -12.87 9.99 -25.35
C TYR A 305 -12.78 10.58 -23.93
N LEU A 306 -13.50 10.03 -22.94
CA LEU A 306 -13.39 10.50 -21.56
C LEU A 306 -12.00 10.23 -20.95
N TYR A 307 -11.44 9.03 -21.16
CA TYR A 307 -10.11 8.65 -20.67
C TYR A 307 -9.01 9.51 -21.29
N GLN A 308 -9.02 9.70 -22.61
CA GLN A 308 -8.03 10.51 -23.34
C GLN A 308 -8.14 12.00 -23.03
N ARG A 309 -9.32 12.47 -22.60
CA ARG A 309 -9.55 13.86 -22.19
C ARG A 309 -9.09 14.16 -20.75
N MET A 310 -8.71 13.16 -19.95
CA MET A 310 -8.17 13.41 -18.61
C MET A 310 -6.82 14.12 -18.71
N ASP A 311 -6.73 15.30 -18.09
CA ASP A 311 -5.48 16.07 -17.99
C ASP A 311 -4.32 15.16 -17.52
N PRO A 312 -3.11 15.29 -18.11
CA PRO A 312 -1.99 14.44 -17.74
C PRO A 312 -1.61 14.65 -16.27
N LEU A 313 -1.23 13.58 -15.57
CA LEU A 313 -0.78 13.66 -14.18
C LEU A 313 0.41 14.64 -14.08
N PRO A 314 0.39 15.61 -13.14
CA PRO A 314 1.52 16.48 -12.87
C PRO A 314 2.82 15.70 -12.64
N GLU A 315 3.97 16.29 -12.94
CA GLU A 315 5.27 15.64 -12.75
C GLU A 315 5.46 15.16 -11.30
N GLN A 316 5.02 15.97 -10.33
CA GLN A 316 4.99 15.60 -8.92
C GLN A 316 4.14 14.35 -8.65
N GLU A 317 2.89 14.31 -9.10
CA GLU A 317 2.04 13.12 -8.92
C GLU A 317 2.61 11.87 -9.61
N ARG A 318 3.31 12.04 -10.74
CA ARG A 318 4.00 10.92 -11.43
C ARG A 318 5.16 10.34 -10.64
N ILE A 319 5.80 11.12 -9.76
CA ILE A 319 6.79 10.65 -8.78
C ILE A 319 6.06 9.98 -7.60
N GLU A 320 4.96 10.58 -7.13
CA GLU A 320 4.14 10.05 -6.03
C GLU A 320 3.40 8.73 -6.36
N LEU A 321 3.25 8.36 -7.63
CA LEU A 321 2.59 7.10 -8.05
C LEU A 321 3.12 5.86 -7.33
N GLY A 322 4.42 5.79 -7.05
CA GLY A 322 5.04 4.67 -6.32
C GLY A 322 4.75 4.64 -4.81
N TYR A 323 4.24 5.75 -4.26
CA TYR A 323 3.93 5.93 -2.84
C TYR A 323 2.41 5.89 -2.55
N ARG A 324 1.55 5.94 -3.59
CA ARG A 324 0.08 5.85 -3.46
C ARG A 324 -0.31 4.59 -2.67
N ASP A 325 -0.91 4.79 -1.50
CA ASP A 325 -1.26 3.76 -0.51
C ASP A 325 -0.09 2.85 -0.07
N PHE A 326 1.13 3.38 -0.01
CA PHE A 326 2.31 2.70 0.57
C PHE A 326 2.55 3.17 2.02
N LEU A 327 2.56 2.23 2.97
CA LEU A 327 2.78 2.52 4.39
C LEU A 327 4.27 2.71 4.69
N GLN A 328 4.64 3.86 5.24
CA GLN A 328 6.01 4.20 5.63
C GLN A 328 6.05 4.51 7.14
N SER A 329 7.10 4.06 7.83
CA SER A 329 7.36 4.54 9.20
C SER A 329 7.64 6.06 9.18
N PRO A 330 7.06 6.85 10.10
CA PRO A 330 7.43 8.25 10.26
C PRO A 330 8.93 8.37 10.58
N LEU A 331 9.57 9.41 10.06
CA LEU A 331 10.97 9.69 10.36
C LEU A 331 11.12 10.08 11.83
N GLN A 332 12.31 9.86 12.39
CA GLN A 332 12.66 10.29 13.75
C GLN A 332 14.01 11.03 13.75
N PRO A 333 14.11 12.24 13.15
CA PRO A 333 15.41 12.92 12.94
C PRO A 333 16.16 13.30 14.21
N LEU A 334 15.51 13.30 15.37
CA LEU A 334 16.17 13.49 16.67
C LEU A 334 16.95 12.23 17.08
N MET A 335 16.33 11.07 16.97
CA MET A 335 16.91 9.76 17.33
C MET A 335 17.94 9.31 16.30
N ASP A 336 17.55 9.28 15.03
CA ASP A 336 18.39 8.82 13.91
C ASP A 336 19.13 9.98 13.23
N ASN A 337 20.21 9.66 12.51
CA ASN A 337 20.93 10.63 11.67
C ASN A 337 20.55 10.39 10.20
N LEU A 338 19.78 11.31 9.62
CA LEU A 338 19.23 11.18 8.27
C LEU A 338 20.32 11.06 7.19
N GLU A 339 20.00 10.31 6.13
CA GLU A 339 20.84 10.11 4.96
C GLU A 339 20.82 11.30 3.99
N ALA A 340 21.88 11.42 3.17
CA ALA A 340 22.01 12.51 2.21
C ALA A 340 20.86 12.56 1.17
N GLN A 341 20.30 11.41 0.79
CA GLN A 341 19.19 11.33 -0.17
C GLN A 341 17.86 11.82 0.45
N THR A 342 17.68 11.64 1.77
CA THR A 342 16.50 12.18 2.50
C THR A 342 16.52 13.70 2.47
N TYR A 343 17.66 14.32 2.81
CA TYR A 343 17.83 15.78 2.70
C TYR A 343 17.65 16.29 1.25
N GLU A 344 18.18 15.58 0.24
CA GLU A 344 17.98 15.95 -1.17
C GLU A 344 16.51 15.87 -1.61
N THR A 345 15.72 14.99 -0.99
CA THR A 345 14.28 14.89 -1.24
C THR A 345 13.54 16.07 -0.62
N PHE A 346 13.89 16.47 0.60
CA PHE A 346 13.34 17.69 1.24
C PHE A 346 13.70 18.96 0.46
N GLU A 347 14.95 19.08 -0.01
CA GLU A 347 15.47 20.27 -0.69
C GLU A 347 14.85 20.55 -2.07
N LYS A 348 14.13 19.58 -2.65
CA LYS A 348 13.36 19.77 -3.89
C LYS A 348 12.08 20.58 -3.67
N ASP A 349 11.54 20.62 -2.45
CA ASP A 349 10.36 21.40 -2.10
C ASP A 349 10.71 22.89 -1.94
N THR A 350 10.83 23.57 -3.08
CA THR A 350 11.09 25.02 -3.13
C THR A 350 9.98 25.84 -2.50
N VAL A 351 8.74 25.34 -2.48
CA VAL A 351 7.59 26.02 -1.87
C VAL A 351 7.80 26.15 -0.36
N LYS A 352 8.18 25.06 0.33
CA LYS A 352 8.51 25.07 1.76
C LYS A 352 9.52 26.17 2.11
N TYR A 353 10.67 26.20 1.43
CA TYR A 353 11.73 27.17 1.74
C TYR A 353 11.34 28.62 1.36
N SER A 354 10.53 28.81 0.32
CA SER A 354 9.99 30.14 -0.01
C SER A 354 9.05 30.68 1.07
N GLN A 355 8.25 29.82 1.72
CA GLN A 355 7.41 30.22 2.85
C GLN A 355 8.26 30.59 4.07
N TYR A 356 9.32 29.82 4.38
CA TYR A 356 10.27 30.18 5.43
C TYR A 356 10.99 31.51 5.15
N GLN A 357 11.45 31.74 3.92
CA GLN A 357 12.03 33.02 3.51
C GLN A 357 11.04 34.18 3.73
N ARG A 358 9.80 34.06 3.23
CA ARG A 358 8.74 35.07 3.42
C ARG A 358 8.44 35.36 4.90
N ALA A 359 8.49 34.35 5.76
CA ALA A 359 8.31 34.50 7.21
C ALA A 359 9.48 35.27 7.84
N VAL A 360 10.72 34.93 7.49
CA VAL A 360 11.94 35.63 7.96
C VAL A 360 11.97 37.07 7.44
N CYS A 361 11.61 37.35 6.18
CA CYS A 361 11.53 38.72 5.64
C CYS A 361 10.63 39.60 6.50
N LYS A 362 9.43 39.11 6.84
CA LYS A 362 8.49 39.85 7.70
C LYS A 362 9.05 40.05 9.11
N ALA A 363 9.56 38.99 9.75
CA ALA A 363 10.15 39.08 11.08
C ALA A 363 11.35 40.06 11.14
N LEU A 364 12.15 40.18 10.08
CA LEU A 364 13.23 41.15 9.96
C LEU A 364 12.73 42.60 9.81
N LEU A 365 11.69 42.83 9.02
CA LEU A 365 11.06 44.15 8.88
C LEU A 365 10.39 44.61 10.18
N ASP A 366 9.72 43.69 10.89
CA ASP A 366 9.11 43.94 12.20
C ASP A 366 10.15 44.16 13.31
N LYS A 367 11.33 43.53 13.23
CA LYS A 367 12.43 43.73 14.20
C LYS A 367 13.28 44.98 13.93
N VAL A 368 13.41 45.40 12.67
CA VAL A 368 14.32 46.50 12.29
C VAL A 368 13.61 47.49 11.36
N PRO A 369 13.12 48.62 11.90
CA PRO A 369 12.66 49.77 11.11
C PRO A 369 13.75 50.27 10.16
N ASP A 370 13.37 50.83 9.01
CA ASP A 370 14.31 51.21 7.95
C ASP A 370 15.43 52.15 8.41
N GLU A 371 15.13 53.08 9.33
CA GLU A 371 16.10 53.98 9.97
C GLU A 371 17.30 53.25 10.59
N ASN A 372 17.08 52.02 11.09
CA ASN A 372 18.08 51.21 11.79
C ASN A 372 18.64 50.04 10.95
N ALA A 373 18.23 49.88 9.68
CA ALA A 373 18.65 48.76 8.83
C ALA A 373 20.18 48.68 8.64
N SER A 374 20.87 49.83 8.69
CA SER A 374 22.33 49.92 8.54
C SER A 374 23.10 49.81 9.86
N THR A 375 22.46 49.96 11.01
CA THR A 375 23.09 50.02 12.35
C THR A 375 22.84 48.75 13.16
N THR A 376 21.60 48.30 13.24
CA THR A 376 21.21 47.08 13.97
C THR A 376 21.62 45.83 13.21
N THR A 377 22.20 44.87 13.92
CA THR A 377 22.46 43.50 13.41
C THR A 377 21.65 42.52 14.25
N ILE A 378 20.84 41.71 13.57
CA ILE A 378 19.93 40.73 14.17
C ILE A 378 20.65 39.38 14.31
N VAL A 379 20.55 38.77 15.49
CA VAL A 379 21.06 37.42 15.75
C VAL A 379 19.98 36.41 15.39
N LEU A 380 20.17 35.69 14.28
CA LEU A 380 19.26 34.65 13.83
C LEU A 380 19.89 33.28 14.07
N MET A 381 19.14 32.36 14.66
CA MET A 381 19.62 30.99 14.93
C MET A 381 18.74 29.99 14.18
N VAL A 382 19.33 29.25 13.25
CA VAL A 382 18.72 28.10 12.59
C VAL A 382 19.03 26.86 13.42
N VAL A 383 18.02 26.21 13.99
CA VAL A 383 18.18 24.99 14.79
C VAL A 383 17.56 23.79 14.08
N GLY A 384 18.36 22.74 13.87
CA GLY A 384 18.07 21.71 12.86
C GLY A 384 18.43 22.22 11.45
N ALA A 385 19.65 22.73 11.27
CA ALA A 385 20.05 23.38 10.02
C ALA A 385 20.16 22.43 8.81
N GLY A 386 20.25 21.11 9.02
CA GLY A 386 20.38 20.10 7.97
C GLY A 386 21.60 20.37 7.08
N ARG A 387 21.42 20.32 5.76
CA ARG A 387 22.46 20.71 4.78
C ARG A 387 22.48 22.22 4.47
N GLY A 388 21.71 23.03 5.21
CA GLY A 388 21.70 24.49 5.14
C GLY A 388 20.65 25.22 4.28
N PRO A 389 19.53 24.62 3.80
CA PRO A 389 18.58 25.38 2.97
C PRO A 389 17.90 26.53 3.72
N LEU A 390 17.60 26.37 5.03
CA LEU A 390 17.08 27.44 5.89
C LEU A 390 18.12 28.54 6.19
N VAL A 391 19.41 28.19 6.21
CA VAL A 391 20.51 29.17 6.34
C VAL A 391 20.52 30.06 5.09
N ARG A 392 20.45 29.46 3.89
CA ARG A 392 20.35 30.20 2.63
C ARG A 392 19.09 31.07 2.59
N ALA A 393 17.92 30.52 2.89
CA ALA A 393 16.65 31.26 2.91
C ALA A 393 16.67 32.45 3.89
N SER A 394 17.33 32.30 5.05
CA SER A 394 17.47 33.39 6.03
C SER A 394 18.42 34.50 5.53
N LEU A 395 19.50 34.14 4.84
CA LEU A 395 20.43 35.12 4.24
C LEU A 395 19.79 35.84 3.03
N GLN A 396 19.01 35.12 2.21
CA GLN A 396 18.25 35.71 1.11
C GLN A 396 17.19 36.69 1.64
N ALA A 397 16.48 36.34 2.72
CA ALA A 397 15.56 37.25 3.40
C ALA A 397 16.24 38.52 3.94
N ALA A 398 17.49 38.41 4.40
CA ALA A 398 18.29 39.53 4.86
C ALA A 398 18.74 40.44 3.71
N GLU A 399 19.10 39.86 2.55
CA GLU A 399 19.43 40.60 1.33
C GLU A 399 18.20 41.32 0.74
N GLU A 400 17.06 40.62 0.58
CA GLU A 400 15.80 41.18 0.07
C GLU A 400 15.26 42.34 0.92
N THR A 401 15.44 42.28 2.25
CA THR A 401 15.02 43.34 3.17
C THR A 401 16.10 44.39 3.44
N GLY A 402 17.35 44.14 3.04
CA GLY A 402 18.51 45.00 3.34
C GLY A 402 18.88 45.07 4.82
N ARG A 403 18.54 44.05 5.63
CA ARG A 403 18.81 43.99 7.09
C ARG A 403 20.05 43.16 7.38
N LYS A 404 20.85 43.56 8.37
CA LYS A 404 22.06 42.83 8.76
C LYS A 404 21.74 41.62 9.64
N LEU A 405 22.19 40.44 9.22
CA LEU A 405 22.16 39.22 10.02
C LEU A 405 23.55 38.82 10.54
N LYS A 406 23.54 38.20 11.71
CA LYS A 406 24.55 37.26 12.19
C LYS A 406 23.85 35.92 12.44
N VAL A 407 24.30 34.86 11.78
CA VAL A 407 23.59 33.57 11.76
C VAL A 407 24.35 32.51 12.56
N TYR A 408 23.63 31.73 13.35
CA TYR A 408 24.12 30.46 13.90
C TYR A 408 23.38 29.30 13.22
N ALA A 409 24.11 28.30 12.76
CA ALA A 409 23.57 27.08 12.16
C ALA A 409 23.84 25.90 13.10
N VAL A 410 22.84 25.52 13.89
CA VAL A 410 22.92 24.47 14.91
C VAL A 410 22.40 23.16 14.33
N GLU A 411 23.21 22.12 14.35
CA GLU A 411 22.90 20.79 13.81
C GLU A 411 23.55 19.71 14.66
N LYS A 412 22.82 18.61 14.92
CA LYS A 412 23.30 17.47 15.72
C LYS A 412 23.82 16.31 14.87
N ASN A 413 23.38 16.18 13.62
CA ASN A 413 23.86 15.16 12.69
C ASN A 413 25.26 15.55 12.16
N PRO A 414 26.35 14.87 12.59
CA PRO A 414 27.72 15.27 12.21
C PRO A 414 27.98 15.13 10.71
N ASN A 415 27.22 14.28 10.01
CA ASN A 415 27.34 14.12 8.56
C ASN A 415 26.81 15.35 7.81
N ALA A 416 25.70 15.93 8.29
CA ALA A 416 25.13 17.15 7.73
C ALA A 416 26.03 18.38 8.02
N VAL A 417 26.67 18.42 9.19
CA VAL A 417 27.69 19.43 9.56
C VAL A 417 28.85 19.49 8.55
N VAL A 418 29.30 18.35 8.00
CA VAL A 418 30.32 18.33 6.93
C VAL A 418 29.82 19.03 5.65
N THR A 419 28.53 18.87 5.31
CA THR A 419 27.92 19.61 4.19
C THR A 419 27.79 21.10 4.51
N LEU A 420 27.38 21.49 5.72
CA LEU A 420 27.31 22.89 6.15
C LEU A 420 28.67 23.59 6.05
N HIS A 421 29.76 22.97 6.52
CA HIS A 421 31.12 23.51 6.38
C HIS A 421 31.52 23.72 4.91
N SER A 422 31.12 22.79 4.03
CA SER A 422 31.42 22.89 2.60
C SER A 422 30.60 24.01 1.94
N LEU A 423 29.31 24.09 2.24
CA LEU A 423 28.39 25.13 1.75
C LEU A 423 28.86 26.54 2.13
N ILE A 424 29.07 26.79 3.42
CA ILE A 424 29.40 28.11 3.96
C ILE A 424 30.73 28.63 3.39
N LYS A 425 31.67 27.73 3.08
CA LYS A 425 32.94 28.06 2.41
C LYS A 425 32.81 28.28 0.90
N LEU A 426 31.89 27.58 0.22
CA LEU A 426 31.65 27.76 -1.21
C LEU A 426 30.94 29.08 -1.51
N GLU A 427 30.01 29.49 -0.63
CA GLU A 427 29.20 30.71 -0.78
C GLU A 427 29.87 31.96 -0.17
N GLY A 428 31.05 31.82 0.47
CA GLY A 428 31.78 32.93 1.10
C GLY A 428 31.17 33.47 2.39
N TRP A 429 30.39 32.64 3.10
CA TRP A 429 29.60 33.03 4.27
C TRP A 429 30.34 32.91 5.61
N GLU A 430 31.66 32.63 5.63
CA GLU A 430 32.40 32.34 6.88
C GLU A 430 32.45 33.49 7.89
N LYS A 431 32.09 34.72 7.47
CA LYS A 431 31.96 35.90 8.33
C LYS A 431 30.54 36.15 8.84
N LEU A 432 29.54 35.48 8.26
CA LEU A 432 28.11 35.67 8.53
C LEU A 432 27.50 34.50 9.29
N VAL A 433 27.96 33.27 9.04
CA VAL A 433 27.39 32.04 9.61
C VAL A 433 28.40 31.31 10.49
N THR A 434 28.02 31.09 11.75
CA THR A 434 28.74 30.23 12.71
C THR A 434 28.07 28.85 12.77
N ILE A 435 28.82 27.79 12.48
CA ILE A 435 28.31 26.41 12.57
C ILE A 435 28.47 25.90 14.01
N VAL A 436 27.44 25.21 14.53
CA VAL A 436 27.42 24.61 15.86
C VAL A 436 27.02 23.14 15.73
N SER A 437 27.99 22.24 15.92
CA SER A 437 27.77 20.79 15.91
C SER A 437 27.30 20.31 17.29
N CYS A 438 26.02 20.46 17.60
CA CYS A 438 25.45 20.14 18.90
C CYS A 438 23.91 19.93 18.84
N ASP A 439 23.36 19.16 19.78
CA ASP A 439 21.93 19.19 20.07
C ASP A 439 21.54 20.57 20.63
N MET A 440 20.54 21.22 20.03
CA MET A 440 20.03 22.53 20.47
C MET A 440 19.59 22.52 21.94
N ARG A 441 19.16 21.36 22.46
CA ARG A 441 18.76 21.18 23.86
C ARG A 441 19.94 21.16 24.83
N CYS A 442 21.18 20.98 24.33
CA CYS A 442 22.42 20.94 25.12
C CYS A 442 23.38 22.13 24.87
N TRP A 443 23.26 22.85 23.76
CA TRP A 443 24.16 23.97 23.43
C TRP A 443 23.99 25.22 24.31
N ASP A 444 25.06 25.65 24.99
CA ASP A 444 25.11 26.97 25.63
C ASP A 444 25.55 28.04 24.61
N ALA A 445 24.60 28.87 24.19
CA ALA A 445 24.84 29.92 23.21
C ALA A 445 25.62 31.11 23.81
N PRO A 446 26.58 31.71 23.08
CA PRO A 446 27.41 32.81 23.58
C PRO A 446 26.64 34.14 23.66
N GLU A 447 25.50 34.26 23.00
CA GLU A 447 24.60 35.41 22.97
C GLU A 447 23.17 34.95 22.65
N LYS A 448 22.17 35.79 22.93
CA LYS A 448 20.75 35.44 22.70
C LYS A 448 20.27 35.81 21.29
N ALA A 449 19.43 34.94 20.71
CA ALA A 449 18.76 35.12 19.43
C ALA A 449 17.65 36.19 19.48
N ASP A 450 17.56 36.99 18.42
CA ASP A 450 16.39 37.82 18.08
C ASP A 450 15.31 37.00 17.37
N ILE A 451 15.74 36.05 16.52
CA ILE A 451 14.88 35.18 15.71
C ILE A 451 15.43 33.74 15.79
N LEU A 452 14.59 32.79 16.16
CA LEU A 452 14.85 31.35 16.12
C LEU A 452 14.08 30.74 14.94
N VAL A 453 14.76 30.02 14.05
CA VAL A 453 14.17 29.37 12.86
C VAL A 453 14.42 27.87 12.94
N SER A 454 13.41 27.07 12.68
CA SER A 454 13.50 25.61 12.69
C SER A 454 12.53 24.99 11.70
N GLU A 455 12.86 23.80 11.19
CA GLU A 455 11.93 22.94 10.46
C GLU A 455 12.16 21.53 11.02
N LEU A 456 11.27 21.14 11.93
CA LEU A 456 11.32 19.93 12.76
C LEU A 456 9.92 19.27 12.78
N LEU A 457 9.14 19.50 11.73
CA LEU A 457 7.73 19.15 11.67
C LEU A 457 7.55 17.83 10.94
N GLY A 458 6.83 16.89 11.54
CA GLY A 458 6.40 15.69 10.84
C GLY A 458 5.02 15.85 10.21
N SER A 459 4.52 14.80 9.57
CA SER A 459 3.16 14.75 8.96
C SER A 459 2.00 15.04 9.91
N PHE A 460 2.23 14.99 11.23
CA PHE A 460 1.30 15.35 12.29
C PHE A 460 1.77 16.58 13.10
N GLY A 461 2.69 17.38 12.55
CA GLY A 461 3.29 18.54 13.22
C GLY A 461 4.26 18.13 14.32
N ASP A 462 3.73 17.75 15.49
CA ASP A 462 4.50 17.53 16.72
C ASP A 462 5.18 16.14 16.83
N ASN A 463 5.01 15.26 15.83
CA ASN A 463 5.49 13.87 15.86
C ASN A 463 7.00 13.69 15.63
N GLU A 464 7.72 14.76 15.29
CA GLU A 464 9.21 14.76 15.18
C GLU A 464 9.85 15.55 16.34
N LEU A 465 9.08 15.76 17.43
CA LEU A 465 9.51 16.32 18.71
C LEU A 465 9.99 17.79 18.65
N SER A 466 9.49 18.55 17.67
CA SER A 466 9.61 20.01 17.63
C SER A 466 9.29 20.69 18.98
N PRO A 467 8.26 20.31 19.77
CA PRO A 467 8.01 20.94 21.07
C PRO A 467 9.18 20.77 22.05
N GLU A 468 9.64 19.54 22.26
CA GLU A 468 10.75 19.22 23.17
C GLU A 468 12.09 19.82 22.70
N CYS A 469 12.29 19.94 21.39
CA CYS A 469 13.46 20.60 20.81
C CYS A 469 13.44 22.12 21.05
N LEU A 470 12.30 22.78 20.80
CA LEU A 470 12.16 24.23 20.87
C LEU A 470 12.04 24.76 22.30
N ASP A 471 11.36 24.03 23.21
CA ASP A 471 11.40 24.34 24.65
C ASP A 471 12.84 24.33 25.18
N GLY A 472 13.66 23.39 24.71
CA GLY A 472 15.10 23.36 25.01
C GLY A 472 15.84 24.57 24.45
N ALA A 473 15.67 24.87 23.17
CA ALA A 473 16.32 25.99 22.48
C ALA A 473 15.91 27.37 23.04
N GLN A 474 14.69 27.50 23.58
CA GLN A 474 14.12 28.76 24.09
C GLN A 474 15.00 29.48 25.12
N ARG A 475 15.86 28.76 25.88
CA ARG A 475 16.76 29.40 26.86
C ARG A 475 17.66 30.48 26.25
N PHE A 476 18.06 30.32 24.98
CA PHE A 476 18.89 31.27 24.25
C PHE A 476 18.11 32.22 23.32
N LEU A 477 16.78 32.27 23.41
CA LEU A 477 15.95 33.32 22.80
C LEU A 477 15.89 34.56 23.72
N LYS A 478 15.80 35.77 23.15
CA LYS A 478 15.46 37.00 23.89
C LYS A 478 13.99 36.98 24.35
N GLU A 479 13.63 37.78 25.35
CA GLU A 479 12.26 37.83 25.89
C GLU A 479 11.25 38.39 24.87
N ASP A 480 11.70 39.27 23.98
CA ASP A 480 10.96 39.77 22.82
C ASP A 480 11.19 38.93 21.55
N GLY A 481 11.95 37.83 21.64
CA GLY A 481 12.44 37.07 20.49
C GLY A 481 11.34 36.31 19.74
N ILE A 482 11.50 36.20 18.42
CA ILE A 482 10.54 35.54 17.53
C ILE A 482 10.95 34.08 17.32
N SER A 483 9.99 33.15 17.34
CA SER A 483 10.19 31.79 16.83
C SER A 483 9.45 31.58 15.51
N ILE A 484 10.07 30.81 14.61
CA ILE A 484 9.54 30.40 13.31
C ILE A 484 9.75 28.87 13.21
N PRO A 485 8.70 28.03 13.22
CA PRO A 485 7.29 28.39 13.25
C PRO A 485 6.82 28.95 14.61
N SER A 486 6.00 30.00 14.56
CA SER A 486 5.37 30.61 15.74
C SER A 486 4.32 29.70 16.39
N SER A 487 3.63 28.85 15.61
CA SER A 487 2.74 27.81 16.13
C SER A 487 2.42 26.75 15.07
N TYR A 488 1.93 25.59 15.51
CA TYR A 488 1.39 24.55 14.62
C TYR A 488 0.30 23.74 15.32
N THR A 489 -0.62 23.22 14.51
CA THR A 489 -1.77 22.42 14.94
C THR A 489 -1.87 21.14 14.12
N SER A 490 -2.00 20.00 14.80
CA SER A 490 -2.30 18.70 14.19
C SER A 490 -3.81 18.52 14.00
N PHE A 491 -4.22 17.78 12.97
CA PHE A 491 -5.63 17.55 12.61
C PHE A 491 -5.87 16.07 12.31
N ILE A 492 -7.04 15.52 12.64
CA ILE A 492 -7.45 14.18 12.17
C ILE A 492 -8.80 14.17 11.46
N GLN A 493 -9.00 13.15 10.61
CA GLN A 493 -10.20 12.90 9.82
C GLN A 493 -10.50 11.39 9.78
N PRO A 494 -11.73 10.92 10.11
CA PRO A 494 -12.08 9.50 10.04
C PRO A 494 -12.17 9.02 8.58
N VAL A 495 -11.63 7.84 8.31
CA VAL A 495 -11.52 7.30 6.94
C VAL A 495 -11.92 5.83 6.79
N THR A 496 -12.53 5.50 5.64
CA THR A 496 -12.62 4.13 5.12
C THR A 496 -11.43 3.88 4.20
N THR A 497 -10.65 2.82 4.44
CA THR A 497 -9.60 2.36 3.53
C THR A 497 -9.33 0.87 3.75
N SER A 498 -10.04 0.05 2.98
CA SER A 498 -9.93 -1.41 3.03
C SER A 498 -8.55 -1.90 2.57
N LYS A 499 -7.82 -1.11 1.75
CA LYS A 499 -6.41 -1.39 1.38
C LYS A 499 -5.49 -1.26 2.58
N LEU A 500 -5.34 -0.06 3.16
CA LEU A 500 -4.35 0.18 4.21
C LEU A 500 -4.60 -0.68 5.46
N TYR A 501 -5.87 -0.94 5.79
CA TYR A 501 -6.21 -1.89 6.85
C TYR A 501 -5.75 -3.32 6.54
N ASN A 502 -5.95 -3.82 5.31
CA ASN A 502 -5.49 -5.15 4.93
C ASN A 502 -3.96 -5.23 4.82
N ASP A 503 -3.28 -4.15 4.44
CA ASP A 503 -1.82 -4.08 4.45
C ASP A 503 -1.30 -4.21 5.90
N VAL A 504 -1.81 -3.40 6.85
CA VAL A 504 -1.48 -3.52 8.30
C VAL A 504 -1.83 -4.92 8.83
N LYS A 505 -3.02 -5.44 8.52
CA LYS A 505 -3.48 -6.78 8.92
C LYS A 505 -2.55 -7.90 8.42
N SER A 506 -1.83 -7.69 7.31
CA SER A 506 -0.96 -8.72 6.71
C SER A 506 0.25 -9.09 7.59
N HIS A 507 0.66 -8.20 8.51
CA HIS A 507 1.74 -8.44 9.48
C HIS A 507 1.34 -9.40 10.60
N LYS A 508 0.04 -9.48 10.93
CA LYS A 508 -0.57 -10.42 11.90
C LYS A 508 -0.12 -10.26 13.36
N ASP A 509 0.38 -9.09 13.75
CA ASP A 509 0.70 -8.73 15.12
C ASP A 509 -0.15 -7.55 15.63
N LEU A 510 0.13 -7.09 16.85
CA LEU A 510 -0.51 -5.91 17.46
C LEU A 510 0.27 -4.61 17.19
N GLU A 511 1.57 -4.72 16.96
CA GLU A 511 2.51 -3.60 16.85
C GLU A 511 2.18 -2.70 15.67
N HIS A 512 1.84 -3.31 14.53
CA HIS A 512 1.44 -2.58 13.32
C HIS A 512 0.06 -1.93 13.44
N PHE A 513 -0.83 -2.44 14.29
CA PHE A 513 -2.12 -1.78 14.61
C PHE A 513 -1.99 -0.70 15.69
N GLU A 514 -0.83 -0.58 16.33
CA GLU A 514 -0.52 0.40 17.38
C GLU A 514 0.65 1.34 16.96
N THR A 515 0.92 1.39 15.66
CA THR A 515 1.88 2.27 14.99
C THR A 515 1.15 3.23 14.05
N ALA A 516 1.63 4.46 13.94
CA ALA A 516 1.15 5.44 12.97
C ALA A 516 2.08 5.48 11.75
N TYR A 517 1.53 5.64 10.54
CA TYR A 517 2.28 5.52 9.28
C TYR A 517 2.17 6.78 8.42
N VAL A 518 3.28 7.25 7.86
CA VAL A 518 3.24 8.23 6.76
C VAL A 518 2.82 7.48 5.49
N VAL A 519 1.86 8.03 4.74
CA VAL A 519 1.31 7.38 3.55
C VAL A 519 0.67 8.38 2.59
N ARG A 520 1.00 8.29 1.30
CA ARG A 520 0.29 9.04 0.26
C ARG A 520 -1.08 8.41 0.02
N LEU A 521 -2.05 8.80 0.85
CA LEU A 521 -3.43 8.33 0.77
C LEU A 521 -3.98 8.47 -0.66
N HIS A 522 -4.54 7.37 -1.18
CA HIS A 522 -5.18 7.29 -2.50
C HIS A 522 -6.53 6.57 -2.43
N ARG A 523 -6.56 5.26 -2.15
CA ARG A 523 -7.80 4.47 -1.99
C ARG A 523 -8.38 4.68 -0.60
N VAL A 524 -9.00 5.85 -0.44
CA VAL A 524 -9.57 6.34 0.82
C VAL A 524 -10.90 7.05 0.59
N ALA A 525 -11.88 6.80 1.47
CA ALA A 525 -13.05 7.64 1.61
C ALA A 525 -12.95 8.47 2.90
N LYS A 526 -13.12 9.79 2.78
CA LYS A 526 -13.13 10.74 3.89
C LYS A 526 -14.55 10.88 4.41
N LEU A 527 -14.81 10.52 5.67
CA LEU A 527 -16.17 10.31 6.18
C LEU A 527 -16.80 11.53 6.87
N ALA A 528 -15.97 12.47 7.31
CA ALA A 528 -16.36 13.75 7.91
C ALA A 528 -15.28 14.80 7.60
N ALA A 529 -15.48 16.07 7.96
CA ALA A 529 -14.42 17.08 7.90
C ALA A 529 -13.30 16.79 8.93
N SER A 530 -12.09 17.28 8.66
CA SER A 530 -10.95 17.26 9.59
C SER A 530 -11.23 18.12 10.83
N GLN A 531 -10.65 17.77 11.99
CA GLN A 531 -10.74 18.57 13.22
C GLN A 531 -9.38 18.71 13.92
N PRO A 532 -9.08 19.87 14.54
CA PRO A 532 -7.81 20.13 15.21
C PRO A 532 -7.68 19.36 16.54
N VAL A 533 -6.55 18.67 16.71
CA VAL A 533 -6.24 17.78 17.83
C VAL A 533 -5.37 18.48 18.87
N PHE A 534 -4.09 18.72 18.53
CA PHE A 534 -3.12 19.34 19.43
C PHE A 534 -2.52 20.59 18.80
N THR A 535 -2.27 21.61 19.62
CA THR A 535 -1.61 22.85 19.21
C THR A 535 -0.40 23.11 20.11
N PHE A 536 0.65 23.66 19.51
CA PHE A 536 1.86 24.15 20.19
C PHE A 536 2.18 25.54 19.65
N ALA A 537 2.73 26.40 20.51
CA ALA A 537 3.09 27.78 20.19
C ALA A 537 4.45 28.10 20.80
N HIS A 538 5.27 28.82 20.03
CA HIS A 538 6.67 29.10 20.33
C HIS A 538 6.95 30.61 20.23
N PRO A 539 7.57 31.24 21.24
CA PRO A 539 8.04 30.66 22.51
C PRO A 539 6.93 30.30 23.53
N ASN A 540 7.04 29.12 24.13
CA ASN A 540 6.31 28.64 25.31
C ASN A 540 6.90 29.26 26.61
N PHE A 541 6.83 30.59 26.76
CA PHE A 541 7.30 31.24 28.00
C PHE A 541 6.51 30.82 29.25
N SER A 542 5.30 30.31 29.07
CA SER A 542 4.45 29.74 30.12
C SER A 542 4.92 28.39 30.69
N GLN A 543 5.92 27.73 30.09
CA GLN A 543 6.37 26.39 30.45
C GLN A 543 5.20 25.38 30.57
N GLN A 544 4.26 25.44 29.64
CA GLN A 544 3.19 24.45 29.55
C GLN A 544 3.81 23.09 29.23
N SER A 545 3.36 22.03 29.92
CA SER A 545 3.70 20.64 29.57
C SER A 545 3.39 20.39 28.09
N ASN A 546 4.14 19.51 27.43
CA ASN A 546 3.85 19.06 26.06
C ASN A 546 2.95 17.83 26.00
N GLU A 547 2.48 17.33 27.15
CA GLU A 547 1.42 16.34 27.21
C GLU A 547 0.10 16.95 26.71
N ARG A 548 -0.69 16.17 25.97
CA ARG A 548 -1.96 16.63 25.42
C ARG A 548 -3.02 15.53 25.55
N TYR A 549 -4.25 15.95 25.76
CA TYR A 549 -5.42 15.10 25.64
C TYR A 549 -6.49 15.86 24.85
N LYS A 550 -7.11 15.19 23.89
CA LYS A 550 -8.21 15.72 23.10
C LYS A 550 -9.31 14.69 22.98
N LYS A 551 -10.55 15.14 23.21
CA LYS A 551 -11.79 14.45 22.85
C LYS A 551 -12.37 15.13 21.62
N LEU A 552 -12.79 14.34 20.63
CA LEU A 552 -13.30 14.81 19.33
C LEU A 552 -14.59 14.07 18.94
N HIS A 553 -15.42 14.75 18.16
CA HIS A 553 -16.75 14.30 17.79
C HIS A 553 -16.98 14.47 16.29
N PHE A 554 -16.93 13.36 15.54
CA PHE A 554 -17.13 13.38 14.09
C PHE A 554 -18.53 12.89 13.75
N GLN A 555 -19.39 13.84 13.36
CA GLN A 555 -20.68 13.55 12.77
C GLN A 555 -20.49 13.15 11.30
N ILE A 556 -20.90 11.93 10.93
CA ILE A 556 -20.98 11.55 9.51
C ILE A 556 -22.22 12.21 8.88
N PRO A 557 -22.11 12.83 7.68
CA PRO A 557 -23.26 13.36 6.96
C PRO A 557 -24.27 12.28 6.65
N SER A 558 -25.57 12.52 6.86
CA SER A 558 -26.62 11.53 6.58
C SER A 558 -26.65 11.08 5.11
N GLU A 559 -26.27 11.95 4.18
CA GLU A 559 -26.11 11.59 2.76
C GLU A 559 -25.08 10.49 2.51
N THR A 560 -24.13 10.24 3.42
CA THR A 560 -23.11 9.20 3.27
C THR A 560 -23.71 7.80 3.33
N GLY A 561 -24.82 7.60 4.06
CA GLY A 561 -25.23 6.27 4.50
C GLY A 561 -24.36 5.75 5.64
N SER A 562 -24.46 4.46 5.93
CA SER A 562 -23.56 3.76 6.87
C SER A 562 -22.14 3.66 6.31
N ALA A 563 -21.14 3.50 7.18
CA ALA A 563 -19.73 3.42 6.77
C ALA A 563 -18.89 2.50 7.68
N MET A 564 -17.61 2.35 7.36
CA MET A 564 -16.65 1.60 8.17
C MET A 564 -15.35 2.39 8.34
N VAL A 565 -15.11 2.88 9.55
CA VAL A 565 -13.89 3.59 9.91
C VAL A 565 -12.78 2.57 10.12
N HIS A 566 -11.74 2.63 9.29
CA HIS A 566 -10.58 1.76 9.37
C HIS A 566 -9.42 2.40 10.14
N GLY A 567 -9.50 3.71 10.37
CA GLY A 567 -8.52 4.53 11.06
C GLY A 567 -8.79 6.01 10.87
N PHE A 568 -7.81 6.83 11.24
CA PHE A 568 -7.84 8.28 11.10
C PHE A 568 -6.67 8.74 10.23
N ALA A 569 -6.97 9.50 9.18
CA ALA A 569 -5.96 10.26 8.46
C ALA A 569 -5.58 11.49 9.31
N GLY A 570 -4.29 11.76 9.45
CA GLY A 570 -3.74 12.88 10.20
C GLY A 570 -2.95 13.85 9.31
N TYR A 571 -3.00 15.13 9.69
CA TYR A 571 -2.45 16.27 8.96
C TYR A 571 -1.90 17.31 9.94
N PHE A 572 -1.29 18.38 9.42
CA PHE A 572 -0.97 19.57 10.20
C PHE A 572 -1.13 20.87 9.38
N ASP A 573 -1.25 22.00 10.08
CA ASP A 573 -1.00 23.35 9.56
C ASP A 573 -0.14 24.12 10.57
N ALA A 574 0.83 24.90 10.08
CA ALA A 574 1.85 25.59 10.84
C ALA A 574 1.92 27.08 10.45
N VAL A 575 1.63 27.96 11.40
CA VAL A 575 1.82 29.41 11.24
C VAL A 575 3.29 29.72 11.44
N LEU A 576 4.02 29.93 10.34
CA LEU A 576 5.42 30.30 10.36
C LEU A 576 5.61 31.65 11.05
N TYR A 577 4.97 32.70 10.51
CA TYR A 577 4.94 34.03 11.12
C TYR A 577 3.77 34.86 10.58
N LYS A 578 2.92 35.39 11.49
CA LYS A 578 1.71 36.18 11.18
C LYS A 578 0.78 35.46 10.19
N ASP A 579 0.65 35.96 8.96
CA ASP A 579 -0.18 35.40 7.88
C ASP A 579 0.57 34.39 6.99
N VAL A 580 1.86 34.17 7.23
CA VAL A 580 2.63 33.14 6.51
C VAL A 580 2.48 31.81 7.24
N HIS A 581 1.82 30.86 6.61
CA HIS A 581 1.65 29.48 7.08
C HIS A 581 2.16 28.46 6.06
N LEU A 582 2.31 27.21 6.47
CA LEU A 582 2.34 26.06 5.57
C LEU A 582 1.66 24.86 6.23
N GLY A 583 1.05 23.98 5.44
CA GLY A 583 0.34 22.81 5.97
C GLY A 583 -0.05 21.80 4.91
N ILE A 584 -0.49 20.63 5.37
CA ILE A 584 -1.09 19.55 4.56
C ILE A 584 -2.54 19.26 4.97
N GLU A 585 -3.12 20.06 5.87
CA GLU A 585 -4.55 20.01 6.22
C GLU A 585 -5.39 20.27 4.95
N PRO A 586 -6.34 19.38 4.57
CA PRO A 586 -7.01 19.44 3.26
C PRO A 586 -7.76 20.73 2.89
N THR A 587 -8.01 21.66 3.81
CA THR A 587 -8.67 22.96 3.56
C THR A 587 -7.69 24.14 3.52
N THR A 588 -6.52 24.04 4.17
CA THR A 588 -5.46 25.06 4.14
C THR A 588 -4.16 24.62 3.44
N ALA A 589 -4.13 23.43 2.84
CA ALA A 589 -2.94 22.82 2.27
C ALA A 589 -2.16 23.75 1.31
N THR A 590 -0.84 23.87 1.53
CA THR A 590 0.03 24.73 0.72
C THR A 590 0.09 24.22 -0.73
N PRO A 591 -0.31 25.01 -1.74
CA PRO A 591 -0.30 24.55 -3.13
C PRO A 591 1.11 24.18 -3.61
N ASN A 592 1.23 23.02 -4.26
CA ASN A 592 2.49 22.46 -4.81
C ASN A 592 3.59 22.16 -3.78
N MET A 593 3.28 22.10 -2.49
CA MET A 593 4.19 21.62 -1.45
C MET A 593 4.07 20.10 -1.31
N PHE A 594 5.19 19.39 -1.12
CA PHE A 594 5.23 17.92 -1.16
C PHE A 594 6.21 17.27 -0.16
N SER A 595 6.81 18.05 0.74
CA SER A 595 7.69 17.54 1.81
C SER A 595 7.05 16.51 2.74
N TRP A 596 5.71 16.49 2.84
CA TRP A 596 4.97 15.60 3.72
C TRP A 596 3.77 14.96 3.02
N PHE A 597 3.65 13.63 3.15
CA PHE A 597 2.37 12.95 2.98
C PHE A 597 1.60 12.93 4.31
N PRO A 598 0.27 12.71 4.30
CA PRO A 598 -0.51 12.51 5.52
C PRO A 598 0.01 11.35 6.39
N ILE A 599 -0.31 11.39 7.68
CA ILE A 599 -0.13 10.23 8.57
C ILE A 599 -1.44 9.41 8.64
N PHE A 600 -1.37 8.15 9.04
CA PHE A 600 -2.51 7.26 9.25
C PHE A 600 -2.39 6.54 10.59
N PHE A 601 -3.41 6.71 11.45
CA PHE A 601 -3.57 6.00 12.71
C PHE A 601 -4.61 4.89 12.51
N PRO A 602 -4.20 3.60 12.40
CA PRO A 602 -5.12 2.49 12.17
C PRO A 602 -6.01 2.20 13.39
N LEU A 603 -7.12 1.50 13.18
CA LEU A 603 -7.88 0.83 14.23
C LEU A 603 -7.68 -0.69 14.12
N ARG A 604 -7.37 -1.35 15.24
CA ARG A 604 -7.22 -2.81 15.32
C ARG A 604 -8.48 -3.57 14.85
N THR A 605 -9.64 -3.02 15.13
CA THR A 605 -10.95 -3.53 14.70
C THR A 605 -11.67 -2.40 13.98
N PRO A 606 -12.03 -2.53 12.68
CA PRO A 606 -12.77 -1.51 11.96
C PRO A 606 -14.12 -1.24 12.60
N LEU A 607 -14.44 0.04 12.76
CA LEU A 607 -15.66 0.53 13.39
C LEU A 607 -16.75 0.68 12.33
N THR A 608 -17.70 -0.25 12.30
CA THR A 608 -18.94 -0.06 11.51
C THR A 608 -19.79 1.02 12.18
N VAL A 609 -20.25 1.98 11.40
CA VAL A 609 -21.02 3.14 11.87
C VAL A 609 -22.31 3.24 11.04
N ALA A 610 -23.45 3.27 11.71
CA ALA A 610 -24.75 3.39 11.06
C ALA A 610 -25.00 4.81 10.54
N LEU A 611 -25.94 4.96 9.60
CA LEU A 611 -26.47 6.24 9.12
C LEU A 611 -26.61 7.28 10.26
N GLY A 612 -25.95 8.43 10.11
CA GLY A 612 -26.04 9.54 11.08
C GLY A 612 -25.35 9.32 12.43
N SER A 613 -24.56 8.26 12.61
CA SER A 613 -23.82 8.01 13.85
C SER A 613 -22.82 9.12 14.18
N LEU A 614 -22.68 9.42 15.48
CA LEU A 614 -21.62 10.26 16.02
C LEU A 614 -20.43 9.39 16.47
N ILE A 615 -19.28 9.56 15.80
CA ILE A 615 -18.03 8.95 16.24
C ILE A 615 -17.44 9.80 17.35
N GLU A 616 -17.19 9.20 18.50
CA GLU A 616 -16.46 9.82 19.60
C GLU A 616 -15.07 9.18 19.67
N VAL A 617 -14.02 10.01 19.53
CA VAL A 617 -12.63 9.57 19.52
C VAL A 617 -11.80 10.38 20.50
N HIS A 618 -10.86 9.71 21.14
CA HIS A 618 -9.95 10.26 22.12
C HIS A 618 -8.52 10.06 21.64
N PHE A 619 -7.72 11.12 21.71
CA PHE A 619 -6.30 11.13 21.37
C PHE A 619 -5.50 11.71 22.55
N TRP A 620 -4.38 11.06 22.86
CA TRP A 620 -3.40 11.52 23.84
C TRP A 620 -2.03 11.66 23.20
N ARG A 621 -1.29 12.68 23.60
CA ARG A 621 0.16 12.78 23.45
C ARG A 621 0.76 12.64 24.84
N CYS A 622 1.47 11.55 25.06
CA CYS A 622 2.02 11.16 26.34
C CYS A 622 3.53 11.40 26.36
N CYS A 623 4.05 11.94 27.46
CA CYS A 623 5.47 12.22 27.64
C CYS A 623 6.06 11.33 28.74
N GLY A 624 7.30 10.91 28.55
CA GLY A 624 8.13 10.26 29.56
C GLY A 624 9.53 10.85 29.55
N SER A 625 10.34 10.52 30.57
CA SER A 625 11.69 11.07 30.72
C SER A 625 12.67 10.74 29.58
N THR A 626 12.35 9.76 28.74
CA THR A 626 13.18 9.32 27.60
C THR A 626 12.40 9.12 26.30
N LYS A 627 11.07 9.31 26.26
CA LYS A 627 10.27 9.05 25.06
C LYS A 627 8.96 9.84 25.05
N VAL A 628 8.44 10.09 23.85
CA VAL A 628 7.08 10.61 23.61
C VAL A 628 6.32 9.62 22.71
N TRP A 629 5.02 9.48 22.91
CA TRP A 629 4.16 8.61 22.11
C TRP A 629 2.74 9.13 22.03
N TYR A 630 1.96 8.58 21.10
CA TYR A 630 0.52 8.80 21.02
C TYR A 630 -0.25 7.57 21.49
N GLU A 631 -1.42 7.79 22.08
CA GLU A 631 -2.43 6.77 22.36
C GLU A 631 -3.76 7.23 21.76
N TRP A 632 -4.59 6.30 21.27
CA TRP A 632 -5.90 6.63 20.71
C TRP A 632 -6.95 5.53 20.93
N CYS A 633 -8.20 5.94 21.12
CA CYS A 633 -9.35 5.03 21.14
C CYS A 633 -10.63 5.69 20.61
N VAL A 634 -11.57 4.85 20.20
CA VAL A 634 -12.96 5.23 19.94
C VAL A 634 -13.81 4.80 21.14
N THR A 635 -14.81 5.60 21.50
CA THR A 635 -15.78 5.31 22.57
C THR A 635 -17.23 5.20 22.06
N SER A 636 -17.56 5.84 20.94
CA SER A 636 -18.89 5.82 20.29
C SER A 636 -18.76 5.61 18.77
N PRO A 637 -19.66 4.85 18.12
CA PRO A 637 -20.82 4.13 18.69
C PRO A 637 -20.47 2.83 19.42
N SER A 638 -19.23 2.34 19.33
CA SER A 638 -18.74 1.21 20.13
C SER A 638 -17.29 1.44 20.56
N ALA A 639 -16.94 0.99 21.77
CA ALA A 639 -15.61 1.22 22.33
C ALA A 639 -14.53 0.32 21.70
N SER A 640 -13.41 0.91 21.30
CA SER A 640 -12.18 0.19 20.96
C SER A 640 -11.30 -0.02 22.19
N ALA A 641 -10.27 -0.87 22.07
CA ALA A 641 -9.14 -0.79 22.99
C ALA A 641 -8.42 0.57 22.85
N ILE A 642 -7.65 0.95 23.87
CA ILE A 642 -6.63 2.01 23.75
C ILE A 642 -5.43 1.43 23.01
N HIS A 643 -5.14 2.01 21.85
CA HIS A 643 -3.99 1.65 21.01
C HIS A 643 -2.72 2.26 21.60
N ASN A 644 -1.62 1.51 21.54
CA ASN A 644 -0.28 1.92 21.96
C ASN A 644 -0.15 2.32 23.44
N CYS A 645 -1.01 1.78 24.32
CA CYS A 645 -1.01 2.03 25.77
C CYS A 645 0.41 1.95 26.37
N GLY A 646 0.89 3.05 26.98
CA GLY A 646 2.23 3.18 27.57
C GLY A 646 3.37 3.31 26.55
N GLY A 647 3.08 3.54 25.28
CA GLY A 647 4.05 3.61 24.18
C GLY A 647 4.74 2.28 23.97
N ARG A 648 3.95 1.19 23.94
CA ARG A 648 4.44 -0.20 23.95
C ARG A 648 4.82 -0.75 22.58
N SER A 649 4.33 -0.11 21.51
CA SER A 649 4.53 -0.53 20.12
C SER A 649 5.19 0.57 19.29
N TYR A 650 4.79 1.84 19.51
CA TYR A 650 5.40 2.98 18.88
C TYR A 650 5.75 4.08 19.88
N TRP A 651 6.93 4.67 19.72
CA TRP A 651 7.37 5.87 20.43
C TRP A 651 8.47 6.57 19.62
N VAL A 652 8.76 7.81 19.98
CA VAL A 652 9.92 8.57 19.51
C VAL A 652 10.84 8.79 20.71
N ASP A 653 12.12 8.42 20.58
CA ASP A 653 13.08 8.57 21.68
C ASP A 653 13.50 10.04 21.86
N CYS A 654 13.61 10.48 23.10
CA CYS A 654 13.97 11.84 23.49
C CYS A 654 15.42 11.96 23.98
N CYS A 655 16.16 10.85 24.14
CA CYS A 655 17.52 10.88 24.64
C CYS A 655 18.46 11.62 23.66
N CYS A 656 19.28 12.53 24.18
CA CYS A 656 20.43 13.03 23.42
C CYS A 656 21.45 11.87 23.31
N CYS A 657 21.68 11.35 22.09
CA CYS A 657 22.57 10.21 21.87
C CYS A 657 24.02 10.46 22.35
N ASP A 658 24.44 11.72 22.41
CA ASP A 658 25.76 12.15 22.87
C ASP A 658 25.89 12.37 24.39
N CYS A 659 24.82 12.19 25.18
CA CYS A 659 24.88 12.21 26.65
C CYS A 659 25.53 10.92 27.18
N GLY A 660 26.86 10.84 27.06
CA GLY A 660 27.69 9.65 27.30
C GLY A 660 27.37 8.89 28.60
N LYS A 661 26.63 7.78 28.45
CA LYS A 661 26.49 6.73 29.46
C LYS A 661 27.25 5.49 29.02
N GLU A 662 28.45 5.31 29.57
CA GLU A 662 29.18 4.04 29.46
C GLU A 662 28.35 2.94 30.15
N GLY A 663 27.69 2.07 29.37
CA GLY A 663 26.87 0.98 29.93
C GLY A 663 25.57 0.66 29.20
N GLY A 664 25.50 0.80 27.88
CA GLY A 664 24.38 0.35 27.05
C GLY A 664 24.87 -0.52 25.90
N GLY A 665 24.34 -1.75 25.78
CA GLY A 665 24.70 -2.64 24.67
C GLY A 665 24.01 -2.21 23.37
N TRP A 666 24.79 -1.94 22.32
CA TRP A 666 24.29 -1.63 20.98
C TRP A 666 23.34 -2.74 20.48
N ARG A 667 22.03 -2.46 20.45
CA ARG A 667 21.13 -3.19 19.56
C ARG A 667 21.19 -2.53 18.19
N MET A 668 21.48 -3.29 17.15
CA MET A 668 21.25 -2.83 15.78
C MET A 668 19.74 -2.69 15.57
N GLY A 669 19.27 -1.44 15.45
CA GLY A 669 17.95 -1.13 14.91
C GLY A 669 17.86 -1.53 13.43
N SER A 670 16.65 -1.52 12.87
CA SER A 670 16.29 -2.11 11.57
C SER A 670 16.75 -1.31 10.33
N ALA A 671 17.93 -0.70 10.36
CA ALA A 671 18.49 0.14 9.29
C ALA A 671 18.92 -0.62 8.00
N LEU A 672 18.41 -1.84 7.77
CA LEU A 672 18.86 -2.75 6.72
C LEU A 672 17.77 -3.16 5.70
N ILE A 673 16.61 -2.50 5.72
CA ILE A 673 15.48 -2.80 4.80
C ILE A 673 15.33 -1.73 3.69
N SER A 674 15.67 -0.46 3.95
CA SER A 674 15.41 0.65 3.01
C SER A 674 16.30 0.68 1.76
N ALA A 675 17.49 0.06 1.80
CA ALA A 675 18.53 0.21 0.76
C ALA A 675 18.40 -0.74 -0.45
N ALA A 676 17.42 -1.64 -0.48
CA ALA A 676 17.33 -2.72 -1.48
C ALA A 676 16.24 -2.54 -2.56
N ALA A 677 15.39 -1.52 -2.45
CA ALA A 677 14.11 -1.46 -3.19
C ALA A 677 14.17 -0.81 -4.60
N VAL A 678 15.32 -0.25 -5.02
CA VAL A 678 15.44 0.55 -6.27
C VAL A 678 16.10 -0.22 -7.42
N ALA A 679 16.49 -1.49 -7.21
CA ALA A 679 17.32 -2.26 -8.16
C ALA A 679 16.85 -3.70 -8.46
N SER A 680 15.54 -3.99 -8.38
CA SER A 680 14.99 -5.31 -8.76
C SER A 680 13.50 -5.26 -9.14
N GLY A 681 13.20 -4.69 -10.31
CA GLY A 681 11.85 -4.70 -10.89
C GLY A 681 11.48 -6.03 -11.59
N GLU A 682 11.58 -7.17 -10.91
CA GLU A 682 11.15 -8.46 -11.49
C GLU A 682 10.66 -9.50 -10.47
N GLN A 683 9.72 -10.34 -10.94
CA GLN A 683 8.91 -11.41 -10.32
C GLN A 683 9.28 -11.95 -8.91
N GLY A 684 8.28 -12.01 -8.03
CA GLY A 684 8.37 -12.68 -6.72
C GLY A 684 8.20 -14.19 -6.80
N GLY A 685 9.18 -14.95 -6.28
CA GLY A 685 9.10 -16.39 -6.06
C GLY A 685 8.91 -16.75 -4.58
N ARG A 686 7.93 -17.60 -4.25
CA ARG A 686 7.69 -18.09 -2.89
C ARG A 686 8.59 -19.30 -2.62
N SER A 687 9.42 -19.26 -1.57
CA SER A 687 10.23 -20.41 -1.15
C SER A 687 9.75 -20.99 0.18
N ASP A 688 9.67 -22.31 0.26
CA ASP A 688 9.16 -23.02 1.44
C ASP A 688 10.15 -22.99 2.62
N ARG A 689 9.63 -22.73 3.82
CA ARG A 689 10.40 -22.86 5.06
C ARG A 689 10.49 -24.32 5.47
N ARG A 690 11.71 -24.89 5.45
CA ARG A 690 12.09 -25.98 6.35
C ARG A 690 12.98 -25.47 7.49
N SER A 691 12.84 -26.11 8.63
CA SER A 691 13.46 -25.81 9.93
C SER A 691 14.92 -25.34 9.88
N LEU A 692 15.19 -24.17 10.48
CA LEU A 692 16.52 -23.77 10.93
C LEU A 692 16.56 -23.79 12.46
N ILE A 693 17.33 -24.72 13.02
CA ILE A 693 17.58 -24.82 14.47
C ILE A 693 18.71 -23.86 14.81
N ALA A 694 18.44 -22.88 15.69
CA ALA A 694 19.43 -21.91 16.12
C ALA A 694 20.63 -22.61 16.80
N HIS A 695 21.83 -22.38 16.28
CA HIS A 695 23.09 -22.67 16.97
C HIS A 695 23.70 -21.34 17.42
N SER A 696 23.71 -21.10 18.73
CA SER A 696 24.36 -19.92 19.31
C SER A 696 25.88 -20.06 19.20
N ILE A 697 26.52 -19.16 18.44
CA ILE A 697 27.98 -19.01 18.45
C ILE A 697 28.34 -17.90 19.42
N THR A 698 28.73 -18.28 20.63
CA THR A 698 29.27 -17.35 21.63
C THR A 698 30.71 -16.99 21.28
N ILE A 699 30.99 -15.71 21.02
CA ILE A 699 32.36 -15.21 20.81
C ILE A 699 32.84 -14.57 22.12
N GLU A 700 33.73 -15.25 22.84
CA GLU A 700 34.42 -14.67 24.00
C GLU A 700 35.51 -13.68 23.54
N ILE A 701 35.34 -12.40 23.83
CA ILE A 701 36.39 -11.39 23.64
C ILE A 701 37.25 -11.31 24.89
N GLY A 702 38.34 -12.10 24.92
CA GLY A 702 39.26 -12.17 26.05
C GLY A 702 40.08 -10.89 26.26
N THR A 703 39.71 -10.08 27.24
CA THR A 703 40.46 -8.86 27.59
C THR A 703 41.82 -9.16 28.22
N LYS A 704 42.92 -8.66 27.64
CA LYS A 704 44.22 -8.55 28.32
C LYS A 704 44.82 -7.15 28.16
N ARG A 705 45.16 -6.54 29.30
CA ARG A 705 45.91 -5.27 29.40
C ARG A 705 47.35 -5.45 28.92
N MET A 706 47.91 -4.39 28.34
CA MET A 706 49.35 -4.11 28.40
C MET A 706 49.58 -2.62 28.69
N ARG A 707 50.72 -2.27 29.29
CA ARG A 707 51.05 -0.91 29.78
C ARG A 707 52.24 -0.32 29.03
N LYS A 708 52.29 1.02 28.98
CA LYS A 708 53.43 1.92 28.73
C LYS A 708 54.79 1.30 28.36
N MET A 709 55.38 1.79 27.27
CA MET A 709 56.76 2.31 27.27
C MET A 709 56.92 3.44 26.25
N ASP A 710 58.11 4.05 26.17
CA ASP A 710 58.27 5.49 25.90
C ASP A 710 59.19 5.84 24.71
N GLU A 711 59.38 7.14 24.44
CA GLU A 711 60.12 7.75 23.32
C GLU A 711 61.45 7.10 22.88
N ARG A 712 61.65 6.94 21.55
CA ARG A 712 62.75 7.54 20.76
C ARG A 712 62.73 7.07 19.29
N GLY A 713 62.79 8.02 18.34
CA GLY A 713 62.90 7.72 16.90
C GLY A 713 62.78 8.97 16.03
N ARG A 714 63.86 9.75 15.88
CA ARG A 714 63.88 10.97 15.04
C ARG A 714 64.07 10.63 13.57
N ARG A 715 63.32 11.37 12.72
CA ARG A 715 63.68 11.90 11.38
C ARG A 715 64.33 10.93 10.37
N GLU A 716 63.76 10.88 9.15
CA GLU A 716 64.53 11.33 7.98
C GLU A 716 63.64 11.74 6.78
N PHE A 717 64.25 12.51 5.88
CA PHE A 717 63.80 13.00 4.55
C PHE A 717 62.47 13.78 4.38
N GLU A 718 62.63 15.11 4.32
CA GLU A 718 61.75 16.06 3.65
C GLU A 718 61.98 16.13 2.12
N LEU A 719 61.04 16.80 1.41
CA LEU A 719 61.17 17.49 0.10
C LEU A 719 61.48 16.67 -1.18
N GLY A 720 60.78 16.93 -2.30
CA GLY A 720 61.25 16.38 -3.59
C GLY A 720 60.47 16.44 -4.93
N ASN A 721 59.46 17.28 -5.16
CA ASN A 721 58.95 17.68 -6.50
C ASN A 721 58.55 16.62 -7.60
N ARG A 722 57.31 16.76 -8.10
CA ARG A 722 56.88 16.74 -9.52
C ARG A 722 56.94 15.44 -10.39
N SER A 723 55.74 14.90 -10.60
CA SER A 723 54.96 15.00 -11.86
C SER A 723 54.78 13.78 -12.82
N TYR A 724 53.66 13.85 -13.55
CA TYR A 724 53.20 13.04 -14.71
C TYR A 724 52.69 11.60 -14.53
N LEU A 725 51.36 11.52 -14.29
CA LEU A 725 50.39 10.75 -15.09
C LEU A 725 50.72 9.31 -15.52
N GLY A 726 50.18 8.34 -14.79
CA GLY A 726 49.93 6.98 -15.26
C GLY A 726 48.51 6.53 -14.88
N ARG A 727 47.75 5.96 -15.83
CA ARG A 727 46.41 5.42 -15.58
C ARG A 727 46.51 4.12 -14.77
N TRP A 728 45.67 3.98 -13.75
CA TRP A 728 45.42 2.69 -13.07
C TRP A 728 43.97 2.27 -13.30
N GLN A 729 43.78 1.04 -13.79
CA GLN A 729 42.46 0.38 -13.80
C GLN A 729 42.32 -0.46 -12.53
N PRO A 730 41.15 -0.52 -11.88
CA PRO A 730 40.91 -1.44 -10.79
C PRO A 730 40.78 -2.88 -11.32
N VAL A 731 41.59 -3.80 -10.80
CA VAL A 731 41.45 -5.24 -11.05
C VAL A 731 40.34 -5.77 -10.16
N VAL A 732 39.21 -6.20 -10.76
CA VAL A 732 38.11 -6.84 -10.05
C VAL A 732 38.43 -8.32 -9.82
N ILE A 733 38.63 -8.71 -8.56
CA ILE A 733 38.79 -10.12 -8.18
C ILE A 733 37.39 -10.73 -7.99
N VAL A 734 36.94 -11.52 -8.97
CA VAL A 734 35.67 -12.26 -8.89
C VAL A 734 35.90 -13.60 -8.19
N VAL A 735 35.36 -13.75 -6.97
CA VAL A 735 35.32 -15.03 -6.26
C VAL A 735 34.04 -15.76 -6.63
N GLY A 736 34.14 -16.73 -7.54
CA GLY A 736 33.00 -17.55 -7.99
C GLY A 736 32.70 -18.73 -7.05
N CYS A 737 31.56 -18.73 -6.38
CA CYS A 737 31.09 -19.87 -5.59
C CYS A 737 30.36 -20.90 -6.49
N TYR A 738 30.98 -22.07 -6.69
CA TYR A 738 30.32 -23.23 -7.29
C TYR A 738 29.40 -23.92 -6.26
N LEU A 739 28.11 -24.06 -6.58
CA LEU A 739 27.14 -24.82 -5.78
C LEU A 739 26.97 -26.23 -6.37
N LEU A 740 27.68 -27.20 -5.80
CA LEU A 740 27.52 -28.62 -6.12
C LEU A 740 26.34 -29.21 -5.33
N LEU A 741 25.21 -29.42 -5.99
CA LEU A 741 24.07 -30.16 -5.44
C LEU A 741 24.31 -31.68 -5.55
N GLY A 742 24.77 -32.29 -4.46
CA GLY A 742 24.89 -33.74 -4.35
C GLY A 742 23.54 -34.43 -4.13
N ALA A 743 23.16 -35.34 -5.03
CA ALA A 743 21.96 -36.16 -4.89
C ALA A 743 22.24 -37.44 -4.06
N ALA A 744 21.33 -37.79 -3.15
CA ALA A 744 21.44 -39.02 -2.34
C ALA A 744 20.07 -39.66 -2.02
N ASN A 745 19.76 -40.73 -2.77
CA ASN A 745 18.98 -41.94 -2.39
C ASN A 745 17.62 -41.83 -1.66
N GLY A 746 16.59 -42.49 -2.19
CA GLY A 746 15.28 -42.63 -1.51
C GLY A 746 14.23 -43.57 -2.14
N THR A 747 14.64 -44.55 -2.94
CA THR A 747 13.84 -45.59 -3.64
C THR A 747 12.44 -45.94 -3.11
N ASN A 748 11.42 -45.94 -3.99
CA ASN A 748 10.63 -47.15 -4.34
C ASN A 748 9.41 -46.87 -5.27
N MET A 749 9.42 -47.38 -6.51
CA MET A 749 8.52 -48.48 -6.91
C MET A 749 8.82 -49.05 -8.32
N CYS A 750 8.30 -50.26 -8.53
CA CYS A 750 8.62 -51.20 -9.61
C CYS A 750 8.37 -50.70 -11.05
N HIS A 751 9.39 -50.84 -11.91
CA HIS A 751 9.15 -51.16 -13.33
C HIS A 751 8.88 -52.67 -13.49
N ARG A 752 8.01 -53.03 -14.44
CA ARG A 752 7.95 -54.38 -15.04
C ARG A 752 8.18 -54.24 -16.54
N TRP A 753 8.89 -55.21 -17.12
CA TRP A 753 9.28 -55.21 -18.54
C TRP A 753 8.11 -55.54 -19.48
N ILE A 754 8.20 -55.09 -20.73
CA ILE A 754 8.41 -55.96 -21.92
C ILE A 754 8.96 -55.10 -23.08
N ALA A 755 9.61 -55.73 -24.06
CA ALA A 755 10.48 -55.08 -25.01
C ALA A 755 9.87 -54.83 -26.41
N SER A 756 10.36 -53.75 -27.04
CA SER A 756 10.92 -53.67 -28.41
C SER A 756 10.08 -54.07 -29.65
N GLY A 757 9.98 -53.14 -30.62
CA GLY A 757 9.60 -53.42 -32.01
C GLY A 757 9.49 -52.17 -32.90
N GLN A 758 10.44 -52.02 -33.83
CA GLN A 758 10.44 -51.27 -35.11
C GLN A 758 9.14 -50.51 -35.54
N SER A 759 9.17 -49.21 -35.85
CA SER A 759 9.57 -48.57 -37.14
C SER A 759 8.79 -49.04 -38.38
N SER A 760 8.31 -48.20 -39.32
CA SER A 760 8.29 -46.73 -39.46
C SER A 760 6.84 -46.28 -39.84
N ASP A 761 6.47 -45.16 -40.49
CA ASP A 761 7.16 -44.10 -41.23
C ASP A 761 6.29 -42.82 -41.29
N THR A 762 6.87 -41.63 -41.52
CA THR A 762 6.16 -40.54 -42.23
C THR A 762 7.11 -39.49 -42.78
N ARG A 763 6.93 -39.13 -44.06
CA ARG A 763 7.63 -38.03 -44.72
C ARG A 763 6.80 -36.74 -44.64
N ALA A 764 7.46 -35.60 -44.51
CA ALA A 764 6.94 -34.32 -44.96
C ALA A 764 7.95 -33.67 -45.92
N TYR A 765 7.53 -33.44 -47.16
CA TYR A 765 8.17 -32.54 -48.12
C TYR A 765 7.23 -31.35 -48.31
N VAL A 766 7.77 -30.14 -48.58
CA VAL A 766 7.35 -29.22 -49.67
C VAL A 766 8.03 -27.84 -49.54
N ILE A 767 8.94 -27.56 -50.48
CA ILE A 767 9.10 -26.33 -51.29
C ILE A 767 9.16 -24.93 -50.60
N GLY A 768 10.30 -24.24 -50.80
CA GLY A 768 10.44 -22.77 -50.91
C GLY A 768 10.89 -22.41 -52.34
N PRO A 769 11.74 -21.40 -52.64
CA PRO A 769 12.36 -20.33 -51.82
C PRO A 769 11.67 -18.97 -52.17
N PRO A 770 12.28 -17.75 -52.20
CA PRO A 770 13.57 -17.20 -51.72
C PRO A 770 13.33 -16.11 -50.64
N SER A 771 13.89 -14.88 -50.53
CA SER A 771 14.84 -14.03 -51.30
C SER A 771 15.24 -12.80 -50.46
N THR A 772 16.44 -12.21 -50.50
CA THR A 772 17.81 -12.72 -50.81
C THR A 772 18.84 -11.67 -50.36
N LEU A 773 20.03 -12.09 -49.87
CA LEU A 773 21.27 -11.30 -49.66
C LEU A 773 21.19 -10.19 -48.57
N LEU A 774 22.17 -10.01 -47.67
CA LEU A 774 23.63 -10.03 -47.87
C LEU A 774 24.47 -10.63 -46.70
N TYR A 775 25.68 -11.03 -47.10
CA TYR A 775 26.91 -11.46 -46.40
C TYR A 775 27.38 -10.56 -45.21
N SER A 776 28.38 -10.92 -44.37
CA SER A 776 29.61 -11.71 -44.66
C SER A 776 30.34 -12.35 -43.44
N ASN A 777 31.08 -13.46 -43.70
CA ASN A 777 32.34 -13.95 -43.07
C ASN A 777 32.41 -14.19 -41.52
N GLY A 778 32.97 -15.29 -40.97
CA GLY A 778 33.39 -16.59 -41.53
C GLY A 778 34.89 -16.91 -41.45
N LYS A 779 35.31 -17.82 -40.52
CA LYS A 779 36.39 -18.84 -40.69
C LYS A 779 36.57 -19.77 -39.48
N ASP A 780 37.10 -20.96 -39.76
CA ASP A 780 37.24 -22.14 -38.87
C ASP A 780 38.65 -22.32 -38.27
N ILE A 781 38.81 -23.29 -37.36
CA ILE A 781 39.76 -24.42 -37.46
C ILE A 781 39.54 -25.43 -36.32
N LEU A 782 39.87 -26.72 -36.55
CA LEU A 782 39.65 -27.86 -35.64
C LEU A 782 40.89 -28.77 -35.62
N GLU A 783 41.46 -29.01 -34.43
CA GLU A 783 42.50 -30.03 -34.11
C GLU A 783 42.69 -30.05 -32.57
N GLY A 784 43.12 -31.11 -31.87
CA GLY A 784 43.37 -32.49 -32.28
C GLY A 784 44.18 -33.29 -31.21
N VAL A 785 43.94 -34.60 -31.11
CA VAL A 785 44.79 -35.64 -30.47
C VAL A 785 44.77 -35.79 -28.92
N PHE A 786 44.59 -37.06 -28.49
CA PHE A 786 44.85 -37.66 -27.16
C PHE A 786 46.17 -38.45 -27.24
N GLU A 787 46.96 -38.60 -26.15
CA GLU A 787 47.47 -39.90 -25.64
C GLU A 787 48.53 -39.81 -24.50
N HIS A 788 48.64 -40.90 -23.73
CA HIS A 788 49.69 -41.28 -22.75
C HIS A 788 49.90 -40.33 -21.53
N ALA A 789 49.86 -40.71 -20.23
CA ALA A 789 50.30 -41.91 -19.49
C ALA A 789 51.85 -41.99 -19.34
N SER A 790 52.47 -42.34 -18.19
CA SER A 790 52.06 -43.32 -17.14
C SER A 790 52.88 -43.21 -15.82
N ARG A 791 52.46 -43.99 -14.79
CA ARG A 791 53.21 -44.59 -13.64
C ARG A 791 53.18 -43.90 -12.26
N GLY A 792 52.78 -44.69 -11.24
CA GLY A 792 52.91 -44.35 -9.81
C GLY A 792 52.09 -45.24 -8.86
N ASN A 793 52.51 -46.49 -8.59
CA ASN A 793 51.96 -47.30 -7.48
C ASN A 793 52.52 -46.76 -6.13
N GLY A 794 51.92 -46.97 -4.96
CA GLY A 794 50.77 -47.79 -4.57
C GLY A 794 51.14 -48.70 -3.38
N HIS A 795 50.35 -48.69 -2.29
CA HIS A 795 50.51 -49.57 -1.12
C HIS A 795 49.17 -50.03 -0.57
N GLN A 796 49.15 -51.19 0.12
CA GLN A 796 47.93 -51.92 0.46
C GLN A 796 47.69 -52.05 1.97
N ARG A 797 46.40 -52.06 2.31
CA ARG A 797 45.72 -52.91 3.32
C ARG A 797 46.39 -53.10 4.70
N GLU A 798 45.64 -52.73 5.73
CA GLU A 798 45.36 -53.65 6.84
C GLU A 798 43.96 -53.34 7.44
N PHE A 799 43.41 -54.27 8.22
CA PHE A 799 42.37 -54.04 9.23
C PHE A 799 40.91 -53.69 8.83
N VAL A 800 40.32 -54.47 7.92
CA VAL A 800 38.85 -54.75 7.98
C VAL A 800 38.61 -56.26 7.91
N ARG A 801 38.62 -56.95 9.07
CA ARG A 801 37.89 -58.22 9.35
C ARG A 801 38.13 -58.76 10.77
N ARG A 802 37.19 -58.52 11.70
CA ARG A 802 36.75 -59.53 12.69
C ARG A 802 35.44 -59.13 13.38
N CYS A 803 34.75 -60.15 13.91
CA CYS A 803 33.52 -60.10 14.71
C CYS A 803 32.22 -59.66 14.02
N LYS A 804 31.51 -60.66 13.47
CA LYS A 804 30.03 -60.69 13.34
C LYS A 804 29.39 -61.09 14.69
N LEU A 805 28.04 -61.11 14.72
CA LEU A 805 27.12 -61.64 15.75
C LEU A 805 26.82 -60.63 16.89
N SER A 806 25.62 -60.60 17.49
CA SER A 806 24.48 -61.53 17.39
C SER A 806 23.11 -60.89 17.71
N ILE A 807 22.01 -61.45 17.16
CA ILE A 807 20.59 -61.39 17.62
C ILE A 807 19.91 -59.98 17.65
N GLY A 808 18.63 -59.78 17.26
CA GLY A 808 17.68 -60.62 16.51
C GLY A 808 16.26 -60.72 17.13
N GLN A 809 15.21 -60.52 16.31
CA GLN A 809 13.78 -60.84 16.57
C GLN A 809 13.03 -59.93 17.60
N ARG A 810 11.69 -59.72 17.58
CA ARG A 810 10.61 -60.05 16.60
C ARG A 810 9.33 -59.20 16.80
N CYS A 811 8.62 -58.93 15.70
CA CYS A 811 7.15 -58.98 15.48
C CYS A 811 6.07 -58.33 16.40
N HIS A 812 5.17 -57.59 15.72
CA HIS A 812 3.69 -57.64 15.72
C HIS A 812 2.79 -56.81 16.67
N ASN A 813 1.85 -56.10 16.00
CA ASN A 813 0.41 -55.91 16.29
C ASN A 813 -0.09 -54.94 17.40
N ALA A 814 -0.49 -53.75 16.94
CA ALA A 814 -1.89 -53.26 16.89
C ALA A 814 -2.70 -52.96 18.18
N VAL A 815 -3.83 -52.27 17.95
CA VAL A 815 -4.91 -51.88 18.90
C VAL A 815 -4.60 -50.66 19.78
N ASP A 816 -5.08 -49.51 19.30
CA ASP A 816 -6.09 -48.64 19.94
C ASP A 816 -6.12 -48.53 21.48
N PHE A 817 -6.02 -47.31 22.02
CA PHE A 817 -6.68 -46.93 23.28
C PHE A 817 -6.84 -45.41 23.43
N SER A 818 -8.05 -44.98 23.82
CA SER A 818 -8.40 -43.63 24.22
C SER A 818 -8.28 -43.43 25.75
N GLU A 819 -8.48 -42.19 26.19
CA GLU A 819 -8.84 -41.80 27.57
C GLU A 819 -7.87 -42.18 28.72
N MET A 820 -7.04 -41.22 29.15
CA MET A 820 -6.49 -41.23 30.52
C MET A 820 -6.18 -39.83 31.05
N GLU A 821 -7.20 -39.10 31.52
CA GLU A 821 -6.96 -37.94 32.40
C GLU A 821 -8.04 -37.78 33.49
N ARG A 822 -7.75 -38.26 34.71
CA ARG A 822 -8.43 -37.79 35.93
C ARG A 822 -7.69 -38.14 37.22
N ARG A 823 -7.41 -37.09 38.01
CA ARG A 823 -7.16 -37.04 39.47
C ARG A 823 -5.89 -37.70 40.04
N CYS A 824 -5.13 -36.89 40.78
CA CYS A 824 -4.68 -37.27 42.12
C CYS A 824 -4.57 -36.03 43.05
N TRP A 825 -4.55 -36.26 44.36
CA TRP A 825 -4.33 -35.28 45.45
C TRP A 825 -3.16 -35.80 46.34
N ALA A 826 -2.79 -35.31 47.53
CA ALA A 826 -3.32 -34.35 48.52
C ALA A 826 -2.18 -33.98 49.52
N SER A 827 -2.26 -33.07 50.50
CA SER A 827 -3.01 -31.82 50.75
C SER A 827 -2.65 -31.37 52.19
N LYS A 828 -2.37 -30.08 52.48
CA LYS A 828 -2.14 -29.60 53.88
C LYS A 828 -2.62 -28.16 54.11
N GLY A 829 -3.29 -27.93 55.25
CA GLY A 829 -3.63 -26.61 55.81
C GLY A 829 -2.50 -26.06 56.72
N THR A 830 -2.71 -25.08 57.62
CA THR A 830 -3.93 -24.37 58.09
C THR A 830 -3.48 -23.07 58.81
N SER A 831 -4.29 -22.01 58.98
CA SER A 831 -5.23 -21.81 60.13
C SER A 831 -5.99 -20.46 60.04
N LEU A 832 -6.71 -20.04 61.10
CA LEU A 832 -7.80 -19.04 61.09
C LEU A 832 -7.74 -18.05 62.28
N TYR A 833 -8.38 -16.87 62.14
CA TYR A 833 -9.15 -16.06 63.12
C TYR A 833 -9.39 -14.63 62.53
N HIS A 834 -10.43 -13.83 62.84
CA HIS A 834 -11.72 -14.02 63.52
C HIS A 834 -12.77 -13.00 62.96
N CYS A 835 -13.79 -12.56 63.72
CA CYS A 835 -14.93 -11.74 63.23
C CYS A 835 -15.32 -10.55 64.14
N LYS A 836 -16.01 -9.53 63.59
CA LYS A 836 -17.04 -8.68 64.25
C LYS A 836 -17.86 -7.85 63.22
N HIS A 837 -18.93 -7.17 63.66
CA HIS A 837 -20.10 -6.69 62.86
C HIS A 837 -20.71 -5.39 63.52
N VAL A 838 -21.74 -4.61 63.11
CA VAL A 838 -22.80 -4.51 62.04
C VAL A 838 -23.55 -3.12 62.24
N PRO A 839 -24.61 -2.60 61.53
CA PRO A 839 -25.20 -2.78 60.16
C PRO A 839 -25.62 -1.45 59.41
N CYS A 840 -26.29 -1.60 58.23
CA CYS A 840 -27.53 -0.88 57.75
C CYS A 840 -27.60 0.44 56.91
N SER A 841 -28.74 0.53 56.18
CA SER A 841 -29.35 1.59 55.31
C SER A 841 -28.86 1.67 53.84
N GLN A 842 -29.62 1.57 52.73
CA GLN A 842 -31.09 1.61 52.38
C GLN A 842 -31.82 2.94 52.68
N GLN A 843 -32.65 3.56 51.83
CA GLN A 843 -33.43 3.25 50.58
C GLN A 843 -33.87 4.62 49.92
N ALA A 844 -34.42 4.86 48.70
CA ALA A 844 -34.74 4.15 47.44
C ALA A 844 -34.87 5.22 46.26
N VAL A 845 -35.04 4.94 44.94
CA VAL A 845 -36.27 4.70 44.10
C VAL A 845 -37.36 5.80 44.25
N PRO A 846 -38.02 6.35 43.18
CA PRO A 846 -38.31 5.81 41.84
C PRO A 846 -37.15 5.69 40.86
#